data_AF-A0A1V9YNV3-F1
#
_entry.id   AF-A0A1V9YNV3-F1
#
_cell.length_a   1.000
_cell.length_b   1.000
_cell.length_c   1.000
_cell.angle_alpha   90.00
_cell.angle_beta   90.00
_cell.angle_gamma   90.00
#
_symmetry.space_group_name_H-M   'P 1'
#
loop_
_entity.id
_entity.type
_entity.pdbx_description
1 polymer ?
#
loop_
_entity_poly.entity_id
_entity_poly.type
_entity_poly.pdbx_seq_one_letter_code
_entity_poly.pdbx_strand_id
1 'polypeptide(L)'
;MERTQQPVVMVHGAFGWGQKTPLFGTMPSYWPVQALDATNPNYIIVEVGKISSDYDRACEVFYQLYGGTVDYGEEHAATCGRCFESLCPAHLTHEQAIFALARRTPLCIQTGASLAIELYQLLCRDHFGVGSSHKWVKSITCICGPLTGSTLSNMLGIGPDSTLKLLSGGHLVGSSFALFWKLQECYLPSLKALYDLNMAQWNNVTSWADVFSPSSTLFESRDFLWDDIVPATRLQRNQALVDMDKVHLFSVVTSAKDHPNVLSGMTWFLSLFTTRLPKHEPFHGFDSRHWANNDGVVNTYSQLYPRVKCGRFTPGVGSYTPVPGVYPPLPSGSPGSASPSVGSEPDVESSRRRSHSIESHISVDLEAHVADDCAPLKGRWYTYHVEKNHFCGTYLDSDAGELYANIFKMVNKYSNARSRCCRGLMLQRVGAMGWGHVTPLFGWMPSYWPVDDLQALNPNHVIVDVGKASSDYDRACEVFFQLVGGQVDYGEAHAKACASSIGPGHKRFGTTYPKEKALHPHWSEDNPVHLVGHSCGATTALELYQLLCKDAFGFGTNHKWVKGIVSICGPLTGYLWSSGTKLTTTRSTIANLLGGDAKATLSYQSAGYAIGTALTVLWKLQEFYAPWLKRVYDLGMPQWTNNTSWRWVFSAENDMYRSHDLGTLVARPDLMENEAFYDILPAKRLSKNDELVGMDKVHLMSIATRSTHHGHSLSALGYLLRRFTRELGPDALYDGFESAHWAHNDGVVNTWSQRYPRADSGEADSDDQSVVDLESSDSMVPGRWYSRLLEGRNHLCGTHWDPDARSLYTQVFRQIASWE
;
A
#
# COMPACT_ATOMS: atom_id res chain seq x y z
N MET A 1 4.70 12.96 -26.58
CA MET A 1 5.86 12.78 -25.70
C MET A 1 5.84 13.91 -24.69
N GLU A 2 5.65 13.58 -23.41
CA GLU A 2 5.64 14.58 -22.32
C GLU A 2 7.06 14.73 -21.78
N ARG A 3 7.68 15.89 -22.01
CA ARG A 3 9.00 16.23 -21.46
C ARG A 3 8.94 16.29 -19.93
N THR A 4 10.04 15.98 -19.25
CA THR A 4 10.07 16.14 -17.78
C THR A 4 9.96 17.61 -17.38
N GLN A 5 9.13 17.92 -16.38
CA GLN A 5 8.99 19.30 -15.90
C GLN A 5 10.22 19.76 -15.11
N GLN A 6 10.82 18.83 -14.37
CA GLN A 6 12.06 19.03 -13.62
C GLN A 6 13.22 18.39 -14.36
N PRO A 7 14.42 18.99 -14.37
CA PRO A 7 15.58 18.39 -15.01
C PRO A 7 15.98 17.09 -14.31
N VAL A 8 16.31 16.08 -15.11
CA VAL A 8 16.82 14.80 -14.62
C VAL A 8 18.35 14.82 -14.59
N VAL A 9 18.96 14.75 -13.42
CA VAL A 9 20.41 14.64 -13.24
C VAL A 9 20.82 13.17 -13.37
N MET A 10 21.59 12.86 -14.40
CA MET A 10 22.13 11.53 -14.66
C MET A 10 23.54 11.40 -14.12
N VAL A 11 23.70 10.57 -13.10
CA VAL A 11 24.98 10.28 -12.45
C VAL A 11 25.38 8.84 -12.77
N HIS A 12 26.64 8.61 -13.14
CA HIS A 12 27.10 7.26 -13.46
C HIS A 12 27.55 6.52 -12.20
N GLY A 13 27.57 5.19 -12.25
CA GLY A 13 28.10 4.31 -11.20
C GLY A 13 29.63 4.18 -11.23
N ALA A 14 30.17 3.16 -10.57
CA ALA A 14 31.60 2.83 -10.68
C ALA A 14 31.98 2.60 -12.15
N PHE A 15 33.15 3.09 -12.56
CA PHE A 15 33.70 2.95 -13.92
C PHE A 15 32.90 3.54 -15.09
N GLY A 16 31.72 4.10 -14.86
CA GLY A 16 30.97 4.83 -15.89
C GLY A 16 31.59 6.19 -16.20
N TRP A 17 31.22 6.79 -17.32
CA TRP A 17 31.67 8.13 -17.72
C TRP A 17 30.48 9.03 -18.03
N GLY A 18 30.67 10.33 -17.90
CA GLY A 18 29.66 11.33 -18.23
C GLY A 18 29.71 11.70 -19.71
N GLN A 19 29.76 13.00 -20.00
CA GLN A 19 29.79 13.49 -21.39
C GLN A 19 31.14 13.25 -22.07
N LYS A 20 32.22 13.10 -21.31
CA LYS A 20 33.55 12.82 -21.88
C LYS A 20 33.66 11.32 -22.17
N THR A 21 33.85 10.98 -23.44
CA THR A 21 34.04 9.59 -23.83
C THR A 21 35.52 9.17 -23.75
N PRO A 22 35.81 8.00 -23.15
CA PRO A 22 37.16 7.42 -23.12
C PRO A 22 37.75 7.12 -24.49
N LEU A 23 39.00 6.64 -24.50
CA LEU A 23 39.75 6.25 -25.69
C LEU A 23 39.83 7.39 -26.73
N PHE A 24 40.29 8.57 -26.33
CA PHE A 24 40.45 9.74 -27.20
C PHE A 24 39.15 10.16 -27.89
N GLY A 25 38.01 9.95 -27.22
CA GLY A 25 36.69 10.25 -27.76
C GLY A 25 36.13 9.20 -28.71
N THR A 26 36.81 8.06 -28.91
CA THR A 26 36.36 7.01 -29.84
C THR A 26 35.36 6.03 -29.23
N MET A 27 35.28 5.95 -27.89
CA MET A 27 34.24 5.16 -27.24
C MET A 27 32.87 5.82 -27.39
N PRO A 28 31.78 5.02 -27.47
CA PRO A 28 30.45 5.57 -27.40
C PRO A 28 30.20 6.22 -26.03
N SER A 29 29.18 7.08 -25.97
CA SER A 29 28.70 7.60 -24.69
C SER A 29 28.32 6.44 -23.76
N TYR A 30 28.53 6.60 -22.46
CA TYR A 30 28.08 5.63 -21.46
C TYR A 30 26.55 5.56 -21.44
N TRP A 31 25.89 6.70 -21.69
CA TRP A 31 24.46 6.85 -21.75
C TRP A 31 23.92 6.71 -23.18
N PRO A 32 22.70 6.23 -23.39
CA PRO A 32 22.07 6.18 -24.71
C PRO A 32 21.56 7.58 -25.13
N VAL A 33 22.47 8.54 -25.30
CA VAL A 33 22.18 9.98 -25.53
C VAL A 33 21.16 10.20 -26.64
N GLN A 34 21.28 9.51 -27.78
CA GLN A 34 20.31 9.63 -28.88
C GLN A 34 18.88 9.26 -28.46
N ALA A 35 18.73 8.20 -27.68
CA ALA A 35 17.42 7.77 -27.17
C ALA A 35 16.91 8.72 -26.07
N LEU A 36 17.81 9.24 -25.23
CA LEU A 36 17.49 10.25 -24.22
C LEU A 36 16.98 11.54 -24.88
N ASP A 37 17.68 12.05 -25.90
CA ASP A 37 17.29 13.25 -26.65
C ASP A 37 15.94 13.08 -27.35
N ALA A 38 15.69 11.90 -27.93
CA ALA A 38 14.41 11.57 -28.53
C ALA A 38 13.26 11.50 -27.52
N THR A 39 13.55 11.10 -26.28
CA THR A 39 12.53 10.81 -25.27
C THR A 39 12.24 12.01 -24.37
N ASN A 40 13.28 12.60 -23.78
CA ASN A 40 13.21 13.72 -22.88
C ASN A 40 14.53 14.51 -22.95
N PRO A 41 14.58 15.66 -23.65
CA PRO A 41 15.79 16.48 -23.71
C PRO A 41 16.09 17.27 -22.42
N ASN A 42 15.24 17.17 -21.38
CA ASN A 42 15.42 17.86 -20.11
C ASN A 42 16.20 16.97 -19.11
N TYR A 43 17.47 16.73 -19.38
CA TYR A 43 18.38 15.99 -18.51
C TYR A 43 19.77 16.63 -18.48
N ILE A 44 20.53 16.34 -17.43
CA ILE A 44 21.88 16.84 -17.18
C ILE A 44 22.76 15.63 -16.86
N ILE A 45 23.75 15.34 -17.70
CA ILE A 45 24.75 14.32 -17.40
C ILE A 45 25.89 15.00 -16.64
N VAL A 46 26.22 14.46 -15.46
CA VAL A 46 27.35 14.93 -14.65
C VAL A 46 28.54 13.96 -14.75
N GLU A 47 29.73 14.49 -14.47
CA GLU A 47 30.99 13.76 -14.53
C GLU A 47 31.55 13.62 -13.11
N VAL A 48 31.61 12.40 -12.56
CA VAL A 48 32.13 12.19 -11.20
C VAL A 48 33.32 11.24 -11.19
N GLY A 49 34.06 11.25 -10.09
CA GLY A 49 35.17 10.34 -9.83
C GLY A 49 34.78 8.87 -10.01
N LYS A 50 35.59 8.12 -10.75
CA LYS A 50 35.22 6.75 -11.19
C LYS A 50 35.18 5.74 -10.05
N ILE A 51 36.02 5.97 -9.05
CA ILE A 51 36.21 5.11 -7.86
C ILE A 51 36.28 5.92 -6.55
N SER A 52 36.09 7.24 -6.60
CA SER A 52 35.93 8.10 -5.41
C SER A 52 34.74 7.63 -4.57
N SER A 53 34.73 7.96 -3.27
CA SER A 53 33.61 7.65 -2.39
C SER A 53 32.30 8.30 -2.84
N ASP A 54 31.18 7.76 -2.37
CA ASP A 54 29.85 8.33 -2.59
C ASP A 54 29.76 9.77 -2.04
N TYR A 55 30.47 10.07 -0.94
CA TYR A 55 30.51 11.41 -0.37
C TYR A 55 31.20 12.41 -1.30
N ASP A 56 32.40 12.09 -1.80
CA ASP A 56 33.13 12.97 -2.73
C ASP A 56 32.35 13.22 -3.99
N ARG A 57 31.82 12.14 -4.56
CA ARG A 57 31.06 12.21 -5.79
C ARG A 57 29.80 13.04 -5.57
N ALA A 58 29.18 13.01 -4.39
CA ALA A 58 28.04 13.86 -4.08
C ALA A 58 28.41 15.34 -4.05
N CYS A 59 29.55 15.69 -3.44
CA CYS A 59 30.10 17.06 -3.49
C CYS A 59 30.38 17.50 -4.94
N GLU A 60 31.03 16.64 -5.74
CA GLU A 60 31.30 16.90 -7.16
C GLU A 60 30.02 17.14 -7.96
N VAL A 61 28.96 16.34 -7.75
CA VAL A 61 27.66 16.56 -8.40
C VAL A 61 27.06 17.89 -7.96
N PHE A 62 27.06 18.19 -6.67
CA PHE A 62 26.50 19.45 -6.15
C PHE A 62 27.16 20.65 -6.81
N TYR A 63 28.50 20.72 -6.81
CA TYR A 63 29.24 21.86 -7.35
C TYR A 63 29.19 21.95 -8.88
N GLN A 64 29.03 20.83 -9.60
CA GLN A 64 28.74 20.86 -11.03
C GLN A 64 27.38 21.50 -11.33
N LEU A 65 26.36 21.20 -10.53
CA LEU A 65 25.02 21.73 -10.73
C LEU A 65 24.86 23.16 -10.19
N TYR A 66 25.46 23.46 -9.03
CA TYR A 66 25.33 24.75 -8.34
C TYR A 66 26.33 25.79 -8.88
N GLY A 67 27.50 25.33 -9.33
CA GLY A 67 28.65 26.17 -9.68
C GLY A 67 29.56 26.43 -8.47
N GLY A 68 30.86 26.49 -8.72
CA GLY A 68 31.88 26.78 -7.70
C GLY A 68 33.08 25.85 -7.76
N THR A 69 34.00 26.01 -6.82
CA THR A 69 35.09 25.07 -6.54
C THR A 69 34.55 23.95 -5.66
N VAL A 70 34.93 22.70 -5.92
CA VAL A 70 34.46 21.58 -5.11
C VAL A 70 35.11 21.67 -3.73
N ASP A 71 34.28 21.78 -2.71
CA ASP A 71 34.64 21.69 -1.30
C ASP A 71 34.21 20.32 -0.76
N TYR A 72 35.19 19.54 -0.28
CA TYR A 72 34.95 18.22 0.32
C TYR A 72 34.76 18.29 1.85
N GLY A 73 34.90 19.46 2.47
CA GLY A 73 34.80 19.66 3.91
C GLY A 73 36.14 19.50 4.63
N GLU A 74 36.48 20.44 5.51
CA GLU A 74 37.81 20.56 6.14
C GLU A 74 38.07 19.38 7.08
N GLU A 75 37.09 19.05 7.92
CA GLU A 75 37.14 17.93 8.85
C GLU A 75 37.26 16.57 8.13
N HIS A 76 36.54 16.41 7.03
CA HIS A 76 36.54 15.19 6.23
C HIS A 76 37.87 15.03 5.47
N ALA A 77 38.37 16.10 4.85
CA ALA A 77 39.68 16.10 4.18
C ALA A 77 40.85 15.87 5.17
N ALA A 78 40.77 16.43 6.38
CA ALA A 78 41.77 16.24 7.42
C ALA A 78 41.80 14.79 7.94
N THR A 79 40.64 14.16 8.12
CA THR A 79 40.54 12.77 8.57
C THR A 79 41.07 11.79 7.52
N CYS A 80 40.75 12.04 6.24
CA CYS A 80 41.16 11.18 5.13
C CYS A 80 42.57 11.51 4.59
N GLY A 81 43.22 12.57 5.12
CA GLY A 81 44.60 12.95 4.79
C GLY A 81 44.80 13.47 3.36
N ARG A 82 43.92 14.34 2.86
CA ARG A 82 43.85 14.73 1.43
C ARG A 82 43.48 16.21 1.20
N CYS A 83 43.30 16.63 -0.06
CA CYS A 83 42.99 18.02 -0.42
C CYS A 83 41.59 18.45 0.04
N PHE A 84 41.49 19.64 0.66
CA PHE A 84 40.22 20.25 1.07
C PHE A 84 39.40 20.79 -0.11
N GLU A 85 40.05 21.46 -1.06
CA GLU A 85 39.42 22.03 -2.26
C GLU A 85 39.96 21.37 -3.54
N SER A 86 39.10 21.21 -4.55
CA SER A 86 39.52 20.88 -5.91
C SER A 86 38.78 21.69 -6.97
N LEU A 87 39.51 22.09 -8.02
CA LEU A 87 38.93 22.80 -9.16
C LEU A 87 37.92 21.90 -9.88
N CYS A 88 36.65 22.31 -9.87
CA CYS A 88 35.60 21.63 -10.59
C CYS A 88 35.89 21.74 -12.10
N PRO A 89 35.87 20.63 -12.87
CA PRO A 89 36.09 20.70 -14.31
C PRO A 89 34.90 21.44 -14.96
N ALA A 90 35.11 22.73 -15.31
CA ALA A 90 34.10 23.65 -15.79
C ALA A 90 33.58 23.27 -17.18
N HIS A 91 32.59 22.38 -17.25
CA HIS A 91 32.17 21.77 -18.52
C HIS A 91 30.66 21.70 -18.75
N LEU A 92 29.83 22.05 -17.77
CA LEU A 92 28.42 22.34 -18.05
C LEU A 92 28.34 23.71 -18.69
N THR A 93 27.60 23.84 -19.79
CA THR A 93 27.32 25.17 -20.37
C THR A 93 26.70 26.03 -19.26
N HIS A 94 27.23 27.24 -19.08
CA HIS A 94 26.87 28.16 -17.99
C HIS A 94 25.34 28.41 -17.93
N GLU A 95 24.62 28.21 -19.03
CA GLU A 95 23.16 28.34 -19.11
C GLU A 95 22.36 27.14 -18.59
N GLN A 96 22.87 25.90 -18.69
CA GLN A 96 22.11 24.69 -18.33
C GLN A 96 22.17 24.36 -16.83
N ALA A 97 23.33 24.52 -16.18
CA ALA A 97 23.52 24.22 -14.76
C ALA A 97 22.91 25.31 -13.84
N ILE A 98 23.15 26.59 -14.18
CA ILE A 98 22.64 27.74 -13.40
C ILE A 98 21.10 27.75 -13.36
N PHE A 99 20.44 27.23 -14.38
CA PHE A 99 18.97 27.23 -14.42
C PHE A 99 18.32 26.31 -13.38
N ALA A 100 18.98 25.20 -13.00
CA ALA A 100 18.36 24.11 -12.26
C ALA A 100 18.42 24.28 -10.73
N LEU A 101 19.51 24.79 -10.16
CA LEU A 101 19.62 25.02 -8.71
C LEU A 101 19.46 26.48 -8.30
N ALA A 102 19.87 27.46 -9.13
CA ALA A 102 19.73 28.88 -8.78
C ALA A 102 18.26 29.34 -8.71
N ARG A 103 17.34 28.64 -9.39
CA ARG A 103 15.88 28.88 -9.31
C ARG A 103 15.18 28.09 -8.20
N ARG A 104 15.92 27.37 -7.34
CA ARG A 104 15.36 26.45 -6.33
C ARG A 104 14.40 25.42 -6.94
N THR A 105 14.64 25.04 -8.21
CA THR A 105 13.80 24.08 -8.91
C THR A 105 14.12 22.67 -8.43
N PRO A 106 13.13 21.89 -8.01
CA PRO A 106 13.35 20.51 -7.57
C PRO A 106 13.92 19.65 -8.71
N LEU A 107 14.82 18.70 -8.41
CA LEU A 107 15.53 17.84 -9.35
C LEU A 107 15.03 16.38 -9.30
N CYS A 108 15.20 15.62 -10.39
CA CYS A 108 15.10 14.16 -10.37
C CYS A 108 16.50 13.58 -10.54
N ILE A 109 16.96 12.69 -9.66
CA ILE A 109 18.32 12.13 -9.75
C ILE A 109 18.23 10.68 -10.24
N GLN A 110 18.99 10.36 -11.28
CA GLN A 110 19.02 9.05 -11.91
C GLN A 110 20.45 8.49 -11.94
N THR A 111 20.58 7.26 -11.42
CA THR A 111 21.76 6.36 -11.45
C THR A 111 23.00 6.81 -10.69
N GLY A 112 23.88 5.86 -10.31
CA GLY A 112 24.78 6.01 -9.16
C GLY A 112 23.99 5.85 -7.85
N ALA A 113 23.37 4.70 -7.62
CA ALA A 113 22.28 4.56 -6.65
C ALA A 113 22.60 4.95 -5.19
N SER A 114 23.76 4.54 -4.69
CA SER A 114 24.21 4.88 -3.34
C SER A 114 24.65 6.35 -3.23
N LEU A 115 25.31 6.86 -4.27
CA LEU A 115 25.64 8.27 -4.48
C LEU A 115 24.41 9.19 -4.56
N ALA A 116 23.35 8.80 -5.27
CA ALA A 116 22.13 9.60 -5.37
C ALA A 116 21.44 9.76 -4.00
N ILE A 117 21.47 8.70 -3.19
CA ILE A 117 21.05 8.77 -1.79
C ILE A 117 21.99 9.70 -1.02
N GLU A 118 23.30 9.58 -1.19
CA GLU A 118 24.27 10.40 -0.47
C GLU A 118 24.09 11.90 -0.73
N LEU A 119 23.96 12.29 -2.01
CA LEU A 119 23.68 13.66 -2.39
C LEU A 119 22.38 14.18 -1.75
N TYR A 120 21.32 13.36 -1.76
CA TYR A 120 20.06 13.71 -1.09
C TYR A 120 20.26 13.91 0.41
N GLN A 121 21.07 13.07 1.06
CA GLN A 121 21.38 13.14 2.49
C GLN A 121 22.18 14.40 2.85
N LEU A 122 23.13 14.83 2.00
CA LEU A 122 23.87 16.08 2.18
C LEU A 122 22.96 17.30 1.99
N LEU A 123 22.09 17.28 0.97
CA LEU A 123 21.10 18.35 0.72
C LEU A 123 20.08 18.46 1.86
N CYS A 124 19.63 17.35 2.46
CA CYS A 124 18.68 17.39 3.57
C CYS A 124 19.28 18.00 4.84
N ARG A 125 20.59 17.87 5.04
CA ARG A 125 21.33 18.43 6.20
C ARG A 125 21.80 19.86 5.98
N ASP A 126 21.54 20.42 4.81
CA ASP A 126 22.13 21.67 4.34
C ASP A 126 23.66 21.72 4.50
N HIS A 127 24.32 20.62 4.14
CA HIS A 127 25.77 20.46 4.33
C HIS A 127 26.59 21.59 3.68
N PHE A 128 26.13 22.09 2.53
CA PHE A 128 26.79 23.15 1.77
C PHE A 128 26.45 24.58 2.24
N GLY A 129 25.57 24.74 3.24
CA GLY A 129 25.22 26.04 3.82
C GLY A 129 24.43 27.00 2.90
N VAL A 130 23.73 26.46 1.90
CA VAL A 130 23.00 27.24 0.88
C VAL A 130 21.48 27.29 1.10
N GLY A 131 20.98 26.77 2.23
CA GLY A 131 19.55 26.62 2.50
C GLY A 131 18.92 25.46 1.73
N SER A 132 19.71 24.43 1.41
CA SER A 132 19.25 23.20 0.78
C SER A 132 18.40 22.35 1.73
N SER A 133 17.49 21.54 1.16
CA SER A 133 16.61 20.64 1.93
C SER A 133 16.05 19.54 1.03
N HIS A 134 15.29 18.59 1.60
CA HIS A 134 14.59 17.55 0.85
C HIS A 134 13.72 18.08 -0.31
N LYS A 135 13.30 19.35 -0.28
CA LYS A 135 12.48 19.96 -1.33
C LYS A 135 13.21 20.12 -2.66
N TRP A 136 14.54 20.10 -2.64
CA TRP A 136 15.39 20.25 -3.82
C TRP A 136 15.42 18.98 -4.67
N VAL A 137 14.89 17.86 -4.18
CA VAL A 137 14.80 16.59 -4.92
C VAL A 137 13.35 16.09 -4.93
N LYS A 138 12.83 15.77 -6.11
CA LYS A 138 11.48 15.19 -6.30
C LYS A 138 11.48 13.68 -6.24
N SER A 139 12.44 13.06 -6.93
CA SER A 139 12.54 11.62 -7.03
C SER A 139 13.99 11.17 -7.14
N ILE A 140 14.25 9.98 -6.65
CA ILE A 140 15.50 9.25 -6.81
C ILE A 140 15.17 7.95 -7.54
N THR A 141 15.81 7.72 -8.68
CA THR A 141 15.68 6.49 -9.46
C THR A 141 17.04 5.80 -9.54
N CYS A 142 17.13 4.62 -8.95
CA CYS A 142 18.31 3.78 -8.97
C CYS A 142 18.17 2.73 -10.08
N ILE A 143 19.24 2.45 -10.82
CA ILE A 143 19.32 1.31 -11.75
C ILE A 143 20.54 0.49 -11.35
N CYS A 144 20.35 -0.81 -11.14
CA CYS A 144 21.40 -1.76 -10.73
C CYS A 144 22.17 -1.35 -9.45
N GLY A 145 21.50 -0.70 -8.50
CA GLY A 145 22.15 -0.02 -7.38
C GLY A 145 22.57 -0.91 -6.23
N PRO A 146 23.79 -0.79 -5.64
CA PRO A 146 24.16 -1.51 -4.43
C PRO A 146 23.57 -0.86 -3.17
N LEU A 147 22.24 -0.77 -3.06
CA LEU A 147 21.55 -0.03 -1.98
C LEU A 147 21.78 -0.62 -0.58
N THR A 148 22.07 -1.92 -0.50
CA THR A 148 22.54 -2.61 0.72
C THR A 148 23.98 -3.16 0.56
N GLY A 149 24.73 -2.66 -0.43
CA GLY A 149 26.11 -3.08 -0.73
C GLY A 149 26.21 -4.23 -1.75
N SER A 150 27.42 -4.73 -2.01
CA SER A 150 27.65 -5.86 -2.91
C SER A 150 28.67 -6.83 -2.31
N THR A 151 28.41 -8.13 -2.41
CA THR A 151 29.37 -9.17 -2.01
C THR A 151 30.62 -9.20 -2.89
N LEU A 152 30.64 -8.45 -4.00
CA LEU A 152 31.83 -8.22 -4.83
C LEU A 152 32.96 -7.56 -4.03
N SER A 153 32.65 -6.61 -3.15
CA SER A 153 33.63 -6.00 -2.24
C SER A 153 34.31 -7.06 -1.36
N ASN A 154 33.53 -7.97 -0.79
CA ASN A 154 34.03 -9.09 0.02
C ASN A 154 34.83 -10.09 -0.82
N MET A 155 34.45 -10.33 -2.08
CA MET A 155 35.21 -11.19 -3.00
C MET A 155 36.60 -10.60 -3.31
N LEU A 156 36.71 -9.27 -3.35
CA LEU A 156 37.99 -8.55 -3.46
C LEU A 156 38.77 -8.53 -2.13
N GLY A 157 38.22 -9.07 -1.05
CA GLY A 157 38.86 -9.09 0.28
C GLY A 157 38.70 -7.79 1.05
N ILE A 158 37.72 -6.96 0.69
CA ILE A 158 37.36 -5.71 1.37
C ILE A 158 36.14 -5.98 2.26
N GLY A 159 36.23 -5.67 3.54
CA GLY A 159 35.22 -5.96 4.55
C GLY A 159 35.33 -5.01 5.75
N PRO A 160 34.35 -5.05 6.67
CA PRO A 160 34.22 -4.07 7.74
C PRO A 160 35.46 -4.02 8.66
N ASP A 161 36.00 -5.19 9.05
CA ASP A 161 37.12 -5.27 9.99
C ASP A 161 38.43 -5.71 9.33
N SER A 162 38.47 -5.79 7.99
CA SER A 162 39.66 -6.23 7.28
C SER A 162 40.58 -5.04 6.98
N THR A 163 41.82 -5.11 7.46
CA THR A 163 42.93 -4.39 6.83
C THR A 163 43.17 -5.00 5.45
N LEU A 164 43.27 -4.17 4.40
CA LEU A 164 43.52 -4.64 3.05
C LEU A 164 44.80 -5.49 3.04
N LYS A 165 44.70 -6.77 2.66
CA LYS A 165 45.86 -7.65 2.70
C LYS A 165 46.74 -7.42 1.47
N LEU A 166 48.06 -7.42 1.66
CA LEU A 166 49.03 -7.37 0.57
C LEU A 166 48.74 -8.49 -0.44
N LEU A 167 48.73 -8.17 -1.74
CA LEU A 167 48.40 -9.07 -2.86
C LEU A 167 46.99 -9.68 -2.84
N SER A 168 46.08 -9.17 -2.00
CA SER A 168 44.65 -9.48 -2.14
C SER A 168 44.10 -8.91 -3.45
N GLY A 169 42.94 -9.41 -3.91
CA GLY A 169 42.29 -8.90 -5.12
C GLY A 169 42.05 -7.39 -5.06
N GLY A 170 41.55 -6.89 -3.92
CA GLY A 170 41.32 -5.46 -3.68
C GLY A 170 42.62 -4.66 -3.65
N HIS A 171 43.71 -5.21 -3.10
CA HIS A 171 45.02 -4.56 -3.12
C HIS A 171 45.58 -4.44 -4.54
N LEU A 172 45.49 -5.50 -5.35
CA LEU A 172 45.96 -5.49 -6.73
C LEU A 172 45.14 -4.53 -7.60
N VAL A 173 43.81 -4.57 -7.48
CA VAL A 173 42.91 -3.70 -8.24
C VAL A 173 43.08 -2.24 -7.80
N GLY A 174 43.07 -1.98 -6.50
CA GLY A 174 43.26 -0.64 -5.93
C GLY A 174 44.62 -0.04 -6.29
N SER A 175 45.71 -0.81 -6.16
CA SER A 175 47.05 -0.36 -6.55
C SER A 175 47.15 -0.08 -8.05
N SER A 176 46.45 -0.85 -8.89
CA SER A 176 46.42 -0.63 -10.34
C SER A 176 45.73 0.70 -10.69
N PHE A 177 44.62 1.01 -10.04
CA PHE A 177 43.94 2.30 -10.23
C PHE A 177 44.73 3.46 -9.65
N ALA A 178 45.33 3.31 -8.47
CA ALA A 178 46.19 4.33 -7.88
C ALA A 178 47.43 4.60 -8.75
N LEU A 179 48.02 3.56 -9.35
CA LEU A 179 49.10 3.68 -10.33
C LEU A 179 48.63 4.46 -11.57
N PHE A 180 47.50 4.07 -12.16
CA PHE A 180 46.96 4.71 -13.35
C PHE A 180 46.57 6.18 -13.10
N TRP A 181 45.96 6.48 -11.95
CA TRP A 181 45.69 7.83 -11.46
C TRP A 181 46.97 8.66 -11.33
N LYS A 182 47.98 8.13 -10.65
CA LYS A 182 49.24 8.85 -10.44
C LYS A 182 49.96 9.11 -11.77
N LEU A 183 49.91 8.16 -12.69
CA LEU A 183 50.46 8.34 -14.03
C LEU A 183 49.72 9.44 -14.80
N GLN A 184 48.38 9.53 -14.76
CA GLN A 184 47.65 10.57 -15.47
C GLN A 184 47.72 11.96 -14.83
N GLU A 185 47.88 12.09 -13.52
CA GLU A 185 47.98 13.39 -12.85
C GLU A 185 49.40 13.95 -12.85
N CYS A 186 50.42 13.11 -12.58
CA CYS A 186 51.77 13.61 -12.31
C CYS A 186 52.75 13.46 -13.48
N TYR A 187 52.52 12.54 -14.41
CA TYR A 187 53.53 12.17 -15.42
C TYR A 187 53.06 12.31 -16.87
N LEU A 188 51.86 11.80 -17.17
CA LEU A 188 51.32 11.68 -18.53
C LEU A 188 49.86 12.18 -18.56
N PRO A 189 49.61 13.50 -18.56
CA PRO A 189 48.25 14.06 -18.62
C PRO A 189 47.44 13.62 -19.83
N SER A 190 48.09 13.19 -20.93
CA SER A 190 47.41 12.60 -22.08
C SER A 190 46.65 11.32 -21.76
N LEU A 191 46.99 10.60 -20.68
CA LEU A 191 46.23 9.44 -20.20
C LEU A 191 44.82 9.80 -19.73
N LYS A 192 44.55 11.07 -19.38
CA LYS A 192 43.18 11.53 -19.08
C LYS A 192 42.26 11.40 -20.32
N ALA A 193 42.81 11.57 -21.53
CA ALA A 193 42.07 11.32 -22.76
C ALA A 193 41.82 9.82 -23.01
N LEU A 194 42.64 8.93 -22.43
CA LEU A 194 42.42 7.49 -22.45
C LEU A 194 41.28 7.11 -21.50
N TYR A 195 41.35 7.51 -20.23
CA TYR A 195 40.33 7.27 -19.23
C TYR A 195 40.54 8.17 -17.99
N ASP A 196 39.83 9.29 -17.91
CA ASP A 196 39.94 10.23 -16.78
C ASP A 196 39.31 9.63 -15.51
N LEU A 197 40.12 9.40 -14.47
CA LEU A 197 39.61 8.90 -13.19
C LEU A 197 38.88 9.98 -12.39
N ASN A 198 39.13 11.26 -12.67
CA ASN A 198 38.56 12.42 -11.99
C ASN A 198 38.69 12.32 -10.46
N MET A 199 39.94 12.24 -9.98
CA MET A 199 40.27 12.05 -8.55
C MET A 199 41.25 13.12 -8.04
N ALA A 200 40.96 14.39 -8.32
CA ALA A 200 41.84 15.51 -7.98
C ALA A 200 42.01 15.73 -6.46
N GLN A 201 41.07 15.23 -5.64
CA GLN A 201 41.17 15.31 -4.18
C GLN A 201 42.38 14.56 -3.62
N TRP A 202 42.93 13.59 -4.35
CA TRP A 202 44.10 12.83 -3.95
C TRP A 202 45.43 13.45 -4.38
N ASN A 203 45.45 14.63 -5.00
CA ASN A 203 46.67 15.25 -5.55
C ASN A 203 47.80 15.49 -4.52
N ASN A 204 47.49 15.51 -3.22
CA ASN A 204 48.48 15.60 -2.15
C ASN A 204 49.23 14.27 -1.90
N VAL A 205 48.77 13.15 -2.45
CA VAL A 205 49.39 11.82 -2.35
C VAL A 205 50.53 11.70 -3.37
N THR A 206 51.73 12.09 -2.93
CA THR A 206 52.90 12.20 -3.81
C THR A 206 53.85 11.00 -3.76
N SER A 207 53.79 10.12 -2.75
CA SER A 207 54.72 9.00 -2.60
C SER A 207 54.30 7.77 -3.41
N TRP A 208 55.26 7.04 -3.98
CA TRP A 208 55.01 5.75 -4.65
C TRP A 208 54.69 4.64 -3.65
N ALA A 209 55.12 4.78 -2.40
CA ALA A 209 54.72 3.89 -1.33
C ALA A 209 53.20 3.95 -1.11
N ASP A 210 52.58 5.12 -1.30
CA ASP A 210 51.14 5.27 -1.09
C ASP A 210 50.29 4.50 -2.11
N VAL A 211 50.84 4.26 -3.30
CA VAL A 211 50.18 3.53 -4.40
C VAL A 211 50.17 2.02 -4.15
N PHE A 212 51.25 1.47 -3.59
CA PHE A 212 51.46 0.02 -3.50
C PHE A 212 51.40 -0.54 -2.07
N SER A 213 51.53 0.29 -1.05
CA SER A 213 51.44 -0.17 0.34
C SER A 213 49.97 -0.33 0.73
N PRO A 214 49.53 -1.48 1.26
CA PRO A 214 48.17 -1.64 1.79
C PRO A 214 47.91 -0.82 3.06
N SER A 215 48.97 -0.28 3.69
CA SER A 215 48.93 0.57 4.87
C SER A 215 49.22 2.03 4.52
N SER A 216 48.90 2.45 3.29
CA SER A 216 49.00 3.86 2.91
C SER A 216 47.78 4.63 3.36
N THR A 217 47.93 5.95 3.52
CA THR A 217 46.83 6.88 3.77
C THR A 217 45.69 6.69 2.77
N LEU A 218 46.03 6.37 1.52
CA LEU A 218 45.07 6.09 0.46
C LEU A 218 44.17 4.90 0.85
N PHE A 219 44.71 3.72 1.17
CA PHE A 219 43.87 2.57 1.52
C PHE A 219 43.30 2.60 2.95
N GLU A 220 44.00 3.22 3.91
CA GLU A 220 43.56 3.31 5.30
C GLU A 220 42.42 4.32 5.52
N SER A 221 42.33 5.36 4.67
CA SER A 221 41.22 6.32 4.70
C SER A 221 39.85 5.68 4.52
N ARG A 222 39.79 4.53 3.82
CA ARG A 222 38.55 3.86 3.40
C ARG A 222 37.59 4.78 2.65
N ASP A 223 38.13 5.81 2.00
CA ASP A 223 37.37 6.84 1.31
C ASP A 223 37.28 6.54 -0.20
N PHE A 224 36.84 5.32 -0.49
CA PHE A 224 36.72 4.76 -1.82
C PHE A 224 35.37 4.09 -1.99
N LEU A 225 34.88 4.08 -3.23
CA LEU A 225 33.62 3.44 -3.60
C LEU A 225 33.52 1.98 -3.11
N TRP A 226 34.66 1.27 -3.07
CA TRP A 226 34.69 -0.13 -2.65
C TRP A 226 34.31 -0.34 -1.19
N ASP A 227 34.65 0.60 -0.32
CA ASP A 227 34.30 0.59 1.10
C ASP A 227 32.82 0.99 1.31
N ASP A 228 32.32 1.92 0.50
CA ASP A 228 30.91 2.37 0.54
C ASP A 228 29.91 1.27 0.18
N ILE A 229 30.32 0.36 -0.70
CA ILE A 229 29.50 -0.78 -1.13
C ILE A 229 29.72 -2.04 -0.29
N VAL A 230 30.55 -2.01 0.76
CA VAL A 230 30.64 -3.14 1.70
C VAL A 230 29.27 -3.31 2.37
N PRO A 231 28.65 -4.50 2.32
CA PRO A 231 27.29 -4.67 2.84
C PRO A 231 27.10 -4.25 4.31
N ALA A 232 28.08 -4.51 5.16
CA ALA A 232 28.06 -4.08 6.56
C ALA A 232 28.09 -2.55 6.70
N THR A 233 29.03 -1.88 6.03
CA THR A 233 29.16 -0.42 5.98
C THR A 233 27.88 0.21 5.44
N ARG A 234 27.36 -0.30 4.32
CA ARG A 234 26.15 0.23 3.70
C ARG A 234 24.92 0.06 4.59
N LEU A 235 24.77 -1.09 5.25
CA LEU A 235 23.67 -1.34 6.20
C LEU A 235 23.71 -0.35 7.37
N GLN A 236 24.90 -0.02 7.88
CA GLN A 236 25.08 0.99 8.91
C GLN A 236 24.71 2.39 8.41
N ARG A 237 25.20 2.80 7.23
CA ARG A 237 24.86 4.09 6.61
C ARG A 237 23.35 4.24 6.40
N ASN A 238 22.69 3.16 5.99
CA ASN A 238 21.25 3.14 5.80
C ASN A 238 20.46 3.41 7.09
N GLN A 239 21.01 3.11 8.28
CA GLN A 239 20.38 3.42 9.57
C GLN A 239 20.38 4.93 9.88
N ALA A 240 21.26 5.70 9.24
CA ALA A 240 21.40 7.14 9.43
C ALA A 240 20.68 7.98 8.35
N LEU A 241 19.90 7.35 7.46
CA LEU A 241 19.14 8.07 6.43
C LEU A 241 18.03 8.91 7.05
N VAL A 242 17.94 10.17 6.64
CA VAL A 242 16.90 11.11 7.05
C VAL A 242 16.03 11.50 5.86
N ASP A 243 14.80 11.95 6.16
CA ASP A 243 13.84 12.52 5.20
C ASP A 243 13.53 11.64 3.96
N MET A 244 13.83 10.34 3.99
CA MET A 244 13.51 9.44 2.88
C MET A 244 12.00 9.35 2.62
N ASP A 245 11.17 9.68 3.62
CA ASP A 245 9.71 9.78 3.52
C ASP A 245 9.20 10.97 2.69
N LYS A 246 10.07 11.91 2.29
CA LYS A 246 9.70 13.15 1.58
C LYS A 246 9.86 13.09 0.06
N VAL A 247 10.52 12.05 -0.46
CA VAL A 247 10.92 11.91 -1.87
C VAL A 247 10.31 10.63 -2.49
N HIS A 248 10.08 10.62 -3.80
CA HIS A 248 9.67 9.41 -4.51
C HIS A 248 10.90 8.53 -4.80
N LEU A 249 10.80 7.23 -4.53
CA LEU A 249 11.96 6.32 -4.55
C LEU A 249 11.68 5.16 -5.50
N PHE A 250 12.54 5.00 -6.51
CA PHE A 250 12.42 3.94 -7.52
C PHE A 250 13.74 3.17 -7.62
N SER A 251 13.65 1.86 -7.84
CA SER A 251 14.80 1.01 -8.11
C SER A 251 14.51 0.06 -9.27
N VAL A 252 15.38 0.03 -10.28
CA VAL A 252 15.36 -0.94 -11.37
C VAL A 252 16.34 -2.05 -11.00
N VAL A 253 15.79 -3.24 -10.79
CA VAL A 253 16.45 -4.40 -10.19
C VAL A 253 16.75 -5.43 -11.26
N THR A 254 18.03 -5.70 -11.49
CA THR A 254 18.51 -6.61 -12.52
C THR A 254 18.85 -8.00 -11.97
N SER A 255 18.67 -9.00 -12.81
CA SER A 255 19.07 -10.39 -12.55
C SER A 255 19.51 -11.07 -13.85
N ALA A 256 20.71 -11.64 -13.85
CA ALA A 256 21.32 -12.25 -15.04
C ALA A 256 21.28 -13.80 -15.03
N LYS A 257 20.39 -14.40 -14.22
CA LYS A 257 20.42 -15.82 -13.85
C LYS A 257 20.34 -16.80 -15.03
N ASP A 258 19.61 -16.44 -16.09
CA ASP A 258 19.27 -17.37 -17.18
C ASP A 258 19.60 -16.83 -18.59
N HIS A 259 20.27 -15.67 -18.71
CA HIS A 259 20.61 -15.06 -20.00
C HIS A 259 22.14 -15.03 -20.25
N PRO A 260 22.66 -15.70 -21.30
CA PRO A 260 24.07 -15.60 -21.65
C PRO A 260 24.41 -14.17 -22.08
N ASN A 261 25.42 -13.59 -21.43
CA ASN A 261 25.82 -12.21 -21.61
C ASN A 261 27.32 -12.05 -21.28
N VAL A 262 27.88 -10.86 -21.55
CA VAL A 262 29.31 -10.59 -21.35
C VAL A 262 29.79 -10.79 -19.90
N LEU A 263 28.88 -10.71 -18.92
CA LEU A 263 29.15 -10.91 -17.49
C LEU A 263 28.68 -12.27 -16.97
N SER A 264 28.27 -13.24 -17.81
CA SER A 264 27.80 -14.55 -17.32
C SER A 264 28.84 -15.27 -16.47
N GLY A 265 30.13 -15.15 -16.82
CA GLY A 265 31.22 -15.67 -15.99
C GLY A 265 31.25 -15.03 -14.61
N MET A 266 31.21 -13.69 -14.53
CA MET A 266 31.17 -12.96 -13.26
C MET A 266 29.90 -13.27 -12.46
N THR A 267 28.76 -13.41 -13.12
CA THR A 267 27.48 -13.77 -12.49
C THR A 267 27.58 -15.11 -11.78
N TRP A 268 28.19 -16.09 -12.46
CA TRP A 268 28.44 -17.42 -11.92
C TRP A 268 29.47 -17.39 -10.78
N PHE A 269 30.60 -16.71 -10.95
CA PHE A 269 31.64 -16.61 -9.92
C PHE A 269 31.14 -15.92 -8.65
N LEU A 270 30.42 -14.79 -8.80
CA LEU A 270 29.87 -14.05 -7.67
C LEU A 270 28.78 -14.86 -6.94
N SER A 271 27.96 -15.61 -7.69
CA SER A 271 26.98 -16.54 -7.11
C SER A 271 27.67 -17.68 -6.34
N LEU A 272 28.70 -18.29 -6.92
CA LEU A 272 29.48 -19.35 -6.27
C LEU A 272 30.20 -18.85 -5.01
N PHE A 273 30.78 -17.65 -5.06
CA PHE A 273 31.41 -17.02 -3.90
C PHE A 273 30.37 -16.76 -2.81
N THR A 274 29.25 -16.11 -3.17
CA THR A 274 28.20 -15.73 -2.23
C THR A 274 27.55 -16.94 -1.56
N THR A 275 27.30 -18.02 -2.30
CA THR A 275 26.73 -19.26 -1.76
C THR A 275 27.68 -20.01 -0.81
N ARG A 276 28.99 -19.79 -0.93
CA ARG A 276 30.01 -20.36 -0.03
C ARG A 276 30.24 -19.53 1.24
N LEU A 277 29.71 -18.31 1.32
CA LEU A 277 29.79 -17.51 2.54
C LEU A 277 28.96 -18.17 3.66
N PRO A 278 29.51 -18.25 4.89
CA PRO A 278 28.76 -18.72 6.05
C PRO A 278 27.50 -17.89 6.30
N LYS A 279 26.48 -18.53 6.90
CA LYS A 279 25.36 -17.76 7.47
C LYS A 279 25.91 -16.81 8.52
N HIS A 280 25.44 -15.56 8.52
CA HIS A 280 25.91 -14.47 9.38
C HIS A 280 27.28 -13.83 9.01
N GLU A 281 27.86 -14.14 7.86
CA GLU A 281 29.02 -13.42 7.28
C GLU A 281 28.67 -12.88 5.89
N PRO A 282 28.98 -11.60 5.55
CA PRO A 282 29.94 -10.70 6.20
C PRO A 282 29.35 -9.86 7.34
N PHE A 283 28.07 -10.02 7.66
CA PHE A 283 27.44 -9.37 8.80
C PHE A 283 26.36 -10.26 9.42
N HIS A 284 26.09 -10.06 10.70
CA HIS A 284 25.14 -10.87 11.43
C HIS A 284 23.70 -10.71 10.88
N GLY A 285 23.10 -11.82 10.44
CA GLY A 285 21.80 -11.83 9.75
C GLY A 285 21.90 -11.97 8.23
N PHE A 286 23.11 -12.05 7.68
CA PHE A 286 23.33 -12.42 6.28
C PHE A 286 22.87 -13.86 5.98
N ASP A 287 22.14 -14.02 4.88
CA ASP A 287 21.74 -15.32 4.33
C ASP A 287 22.24 -15.43 2.88
N SER A 288 23.24 -16.27 2.67
CA SER A 288 23.87 -16.50 1.37
C SER A 288 22.89 -16.92 0.27
N ARG A 289 21.76 -17.57 0.62
CA ARG A 289 20.75 -17.99 -0.37
C ARG A 289 19.99 -16.81 -0.95
N HIS A 290 19.68 -15.79 -0.13
CA HIS A 290 18.98 -14.60 -0.60
C HIS A 290 19.90 -13.71 -1.46
N TRP A 291 21.20 -13.71 -1.18
CA TRP A 291 22.18 -12.88 -1.87
C TRP A 291 22.78 -13.52 -3.13
N ALA A 292 22.56 -14.82 -3.37
CA ALA A 292 23.20 -15.53 -4.49
C ALA A 292 22.81 -15.00 -5.89
N ASN A 293 21.56 -14.58 -6.08
CA ASN A 293 21.10 -13.98 -7.34
C ASN A 293 21.74 -12.60 -7.53
N ASN A 294 22.28 -12.34 -8.71
CA ASN A 294 23.01 -11.11 -9.04
C ASN A 294 22.98 -10.82 -10.55
N ASP A 295 23.45 -9.65 -10.93
CA ASP A 295 23.55 -9.16 -12.32
C ASP A 295 24.98 -9.20 -12.90
N GLY A 296 25.89 -9.88 -12.21
CA GLY A 296 27.33 -9.92 -12.48
C GLY A 296 28.17 -8.98 -11.61
N VAL A 297 27.57 -8.00 -10.94
CA VAL A 297 28.30 -7.01 -10.11
C VAL A 297 27.62 -6.77 -8.76
N VAL A 298 26.29 -6.71 -8.73
CA VAL A 298 25.48 -6.39 -7.54
C VAL A 298 24.43 -7.47 -7.32
N ASN A 299 24.30 -7.92 -6.09
CA ASN A 299 23.29 -8.91 -5.69
C ASN A 299 21.88 -8.32 -5.82
N THR A 300 20.95 -9.03 -6.46
CA THR A 300 19.56 -8.60 -6.68
C THR A 300 18.87 -8.21 -5.37
N TYR A 301 19.15 -8.92 -4.27
CA TYR A 301 18.62 -8.61 -2.94
C TYR A 301 19.03 -7.24 -2.40
N SER A 302 20.21 -6.78 -2.78
CA SER A 302 20.75 -5.46 -2.42
C SER A 302 20.14 -4.34 -3.26
N GLN A 303 19.76 -4.64 -4.51
CA GLN A 303 19.21 -3.65 -5.43
C GLN A 303 17.79 -3.20 -5.09
N LEU A 304 17.03 -3.98 -4.31
CA LEU A 304 15.63 -3.70 -4.01
C LEU A 304 15.43 -2.35 -3.30
N TYR A 305 16.12 -2.13 -2.18
CA TYR A 305 16.04 -0.90 -1.39
C TYR A 305 17.17 -0.87 -0.33
N PRO A 306 17.46 0.29 0.27
CA PRO A 306 18.41 0.42 1.36
C PRO A 306 17.84 -0.20 2.64
N ARG A 307 18.41 -1.34 3.05
CA ARG A 307 17.99 -2.02 4.27
C ARG A 307 18.64 -1.39 5.49
N VAL A 308 17.92 -1.38 6.61
CA VAL A 308 18.44 -1.03 7.94
C VAL A 308 18.73 -2.27 8.81
N LYS A 309 18.12 -3.41 8.44
CA LYS A 309 18.23 -4.73 9.07
C LYS A 309 18.14 -5.83 8.02
N CYS A 310 18.76 -6.98 8.30
CA CYS A 310 18.61 -8.21 7.53
C CYS A 310 18.17 -9.34 8.49
N GLY A 311 16.97 -9.89 8.30
CA GLY A 311 16.37 -10.88 9.21
C GLY A 311 15.88 -10.28 10.53
N ARG A 312 15.96 -11.02 11.64
CA ARG A 312 15.51 -10.57 12.98
C ARG A 312 16.50 -9.65 13.71
N PHE A 313 17.62 -9.30 13.08
CA PHE A 313 18.74 -8.66 13.76
C PHE A 313 19.03 -7.27 13.22
N THR A 314 19.29 -6.35 14.16
CA THR A 314 19.87 -5.03 13.91
C THR A 314 21.33 -5.16 14.30
N PRO A 315 22.32 -4.89 13.43
CA PRO A 315 23.69 -4.73 13.89
C PRO A 315 23.68 -3.71 15.02
N GLY A 316 24.09 -4.14 16.22
CA GLY A 316 24.25 -3.22 17.33
C GLY A 316 25.34 -2.22 16.97
N VAL A 317 25.16 -0.96 17.37
CA VAL A 317 26.12 0.14 17.19
C VAL A 317 27.51 -0.16 17.80
N GLY A 318 27.63 -1.22 18.61
CA GLY A 318 28.84 -1.54 19.37
C GLY A 318 29.87 -2.48 18.74
N SER A 319 29.61 -3.16 17.61
CA SER A 319 30.61 -4.09 17.03
C SER A 319 31.43 -3.51 15.88
N TYR A 320 31.14 -2.29 15.45
CA TYR A 320 31.90 -1.58 14.43
C TYR A 320 32.17 -0.17 14.93
N THR A 321 33.43 0.11 15.27
CA THR A 321 33.88 1.49 15.48
C THR A 321 34.07 2.11 14.09
N PRO A 322 33.19 3.03 13.65
CA PRO A 322 33.50 3.82 12.47
C PRO A 322 34.83 4.54 12.72
N VAL A 323 35.66 4.64 11.68
CA VAL A 323 36.86 5.46 11.73
C VAL A 323 36.43 6.88 12.12
N PRO A 324 36.88 7.42 13.28
CA PRO A 324 36.46 8.74 13.74
C PRO A 324 36.79 9.81 12.70
N GLY A 325 35.82 10.67 12.36
CA GLY A 325 36.00 11.86 11.51
C GLY A 325 35.65 11.71 10.03
N VAL A 326 35.37 10.49 9.52
CA VAL A 326 34.97 10.31 8.11
C VAL A 326 33.52 10.75 7.88
N TYR A 327 32.67 10.69 8.92
CA TYR A 327 31.25 11.02 8.85
C TYR A 327 30.77 11.75 10.11
N PRO A 328 29.78 12.65 10.02
CA PRO A 328 29.28 13.40 11.18
C PRO A 328 28.72 12.46 12.26
N PRO A 329 28.92 12.75 13.56
CA PRO A 329 28.53 11.87 14.65
C PRO A 329 27.00 11.70 14.74
N LEU A 330 26.56 10.48 15.08
CA LEU A 330 25.16 10.18 15.41
C LEU A 330 24.69 10.99 16.64
N PRO A 331 23.41 11.38 16.72
CA PRO A 331 22.86 12.03 17.92
C PRO A 331 22.97 11.10 19.15
N SER A 332 23.57 11.60 20.23
CA SER A 332 23.70 10.89 21.49
C SER A 332 22.35 10.83 22.24
N GLY A 333 21.79 9.63 22.37
CA GLY A 333 20.60 9.37 23.17
C GLY A 333 20.58 7.94 23.69
N SER A 334 21.33 7.66 24.75
CA SER A 334 21.37 6.34 25.40
C SER A 334 20.09 6.07 26.21
N PRO A 335 19.56 4.83 26.23
CA PRO A 335 18.50 4.43 27.16
C PRO A 335 19.10 4.12 28.54
N GLY A 336 18.90 5.04 29.49
CA GLY A 336 19.31 4.86 30.87
C GLY A 336 18.40 3.90 31.63
N SER A 337 19.01 2.88 32.22
CA SER A 337 18.45 1.97 33.22
C SER A 337 18.21 2.67 34.56
N ALA A 338 16.97 2.71 35.06
CA ALA A 338 16.65 2.72 36.50
C ALA A 338 15.14 2.48 36.74
N SER A 339 14.80 1.69 37.75
CA SER A 339 13.48 1.62 38.41
C SER A 339 13.69 1.92 39.91
N PRO A 340 12.65 2.08 40.75
CA PRO A 340 11.71 3.21 40.82
C PRO A 340 11.83 3.96 42.16
N SER A 341 11.38 5.22 42.24
CA SER A 341 11.03 5.83 43.54
C SER A 341 9.87 6.82 43.41
N VAL A 342 9.07 6.86 44.47
CA VAL A 342 7.76 7.50 44.64
C VAL A 342 7.91 9.00 44.94
N GLY A 343 7.02 9.85 44.39
CA GLY A 343 6.86 11.25 44.79
C GLY A 343 5.91 12.08 43.91
N SER A 344 4.66 12.25 44.40
CA SER A 344 3.68 13.35 44.25
C SER A 344 3.81 14.47 43.18
N GLU A 345 2.75 14.58 42.34
CA GLU A 345 1.99 15.74 41.74
C GLU A 345 2.56 17.19 41.67
N PRO A 346 1.98 18.11 40.84
CA PRO A 346 1.64 18.05 39.40
C PRO A 346 2.10 19.33 38.62
N ASP A 347 1.71 19.42 37.33
CA ASP A 347 1.71 20.59 36.42
C ASP A 347 3.01 21.06 35.71
N VAL A 348 2.99 21.01 34.37
CA VAL A 348 2.93 22.15 33.43
C VAL A 348 3.34 21.68 32.02
N GLU A 349 2.33 21.70 31.16
CA GLU A 349 2.32 21.87 29.71
C GLU A 349 3.64 22.30 29.04
N SER A 350 4.24 21.39 28.24
CA SER A 350 5.03 21.81 27.08
C SER A 350 5.01 20.75 25.97
N SER A 351 4.61 21.22 24.80
CA SER A 351 4.55 20.56 23.50
C SER A 351 5.73 19.62 23.18
N ARG A 352 5.44 18.34 22.91
CA ARG A 352 6.30 17.47 22.10
C ARG A 352 5.50 16.87 20.94
N ARG A 353 5.61 17.50 19.78
CA ARG A 353 5.28 16.91 18.48
C ARG A 353 6.12 15.62 18.31
N ARG A 354 5.48 14.45 18.25
CA ARG A 354 6.10 13.21 17.74
C ARG A 354 5.73 13.04 16.28
N SER A 355 6.65 13.38 15.39
CA SER A 355 6.62 13.04 13.97
C SER A 355 6.49 11.53 13.80
N HIS A 356 5.43 11.07 13.14
CA HIS A 356 5.34 9.67 12.69
C HIS A 356 6.19 9.53 11.42
N SER A 357 7.28 8.76 11.47
CA SER A 357 8.12 8.44 10.32
C SER A 357 7.50 7.30 9.52
N ILE A 358 7.29 7.48 8.21
CA ILE A 358 6.97 6.39 7.28
C ILE A 358 8.22 5.51 7.15
N GLU A 359 8.06 4.20 7.35
CA GLU A 359 9.16 3.24 7.30
C GLU A 359 9.72 3.10 5.88
N SER A 360 10.86 3.74 5.60
CA SER A 360 11.49 3.80 4.26
C SER A 360 12.23 2.54 3.81
N HIS A 361 11.94 1.39 4.43
CA HIS A 361 12.65 0.12 4.22
C HIS A 361 11.75 -0.98 3.64
N ILE A 362 10.69 -0.61 2.94
CA ILE A 362 9.79 -1.55 2.25
C ILE A 362 9.86 -1.25 0.75
N SER A 363 10.15 -2.26 -0.07
CA SER A 363 9.95 -2.19 -1.52
C SER A 363 8.60 -2.75 -1.92
N VAL A 364 7.99 -2.11 -2.90
CA VAL A 364 6.79 -2.57 -3.61
C VAL A 364 7.19 -2.85 -5.05
N ASP A 365 6.81 -3.99 -5.60
CA ASP A 365 7.06 -4.28 -7.01
C ASP A 365 6.33 -3.24 -7.88
N LEU A 366 7.08 -2.54 -8.72
CA LEU A 366 6.58 -1.50 -9.60
C LEU A 366 5.73 -2.10 -10.72
N GLU A 367 5.96 -3.33 -11.18
CA GLU A 367 5.08 -3.97 -12.17
C GLU A 367 3.70 -4.26 -11.59
N ALA A 368 3.66 -4.73 -10.34
CA ALA A 368 2.41 -4.88 -9.58
C ALA A 368 1.80 -3.52 -9.23
N HIS A 369 2.61 -2.48 -8.96
CA HIS A 369 2.13 -1.15 -8.59
C HIS A 369 1.75 -0.25 -9.77
N VAL A 370 2.25 -0.50 -10.99
CA VAL A 370 1.85 0.21 -12.22
C VAL A 370 0.54 -0.36 -12.77
N ALA A 371 0.19 -1.60 -12.41
CA ALA A 371 -1.14 -2.15 -12.61
C ALA A 371 -2.21 -1.40 -11.77
N ASP A 372 -1.79 -0.78 -10.66
CA ASP A 372 -2.57 0.16 -9.87
C ASP A 372 -2.35 1.62 -10.37
N ASP A 373 -3.36 2.35 -10.88
CA ASP A 373 -3.29 3.81 -11.14
C ASP A 373 -3.08 4.70 -9.88
N CYS A 374 -2.51 4.16 -8.80
CA CYS A 374 -2.03 4.88 -7.64
C CYS A 374 -0.76 5.69 -7.92
N ALA A 375 -0.66 6.89 -7.35
CA ALA A 375 0.62 7.59 -7.31
C ALA A 375 1.55 6.92 -6.28
N PRO A 376 2.80 6.59 -6.63
CA PRO A 376 3.85 6.14 -5.72
C PRO A 376 3.91 7.03 -4.48
N LEU A 377 3.70 6.43 -3.32
CA LEU A 377 3.80 7.11 -2.04
C LEU A 377 5.25 7.51 -1.80
N LYS A 378 5.44 8.77 -1.40
CA LYS A 378 6.75 9.23 -0.92
C LYS A 378 7.18 8.40 0.28
N GLY A 379 8.47 8.06 0.33
CA GLY A 379 8.98 7.17 1.37
C GLY A 379 8.92 5.70 1.12
N ARG A 380 8.24 5.23 0.06
CA ARG A 380 8.26 3.81 -0.32
C ARG A 380 9.15 3.61 -1.53
N TRP A 381 9.94 2.53 -1.50
CA TRP A 381 10.73 2.11 -2.65
C TRP A 381 9.86 1.33 -3.61
N TYR A 382 9.93 1.66 -4.89
CA TYR A 382 9.22 0.94 -5.94
C TYR A 382 10.22 0.23 -6.85
N THR A 383 10.15 -1.10 -6.93
CA THR A 383 11.16 -1.94 -7.57
C THR A 383 10.67 -2.50 -8.89
N TYR A 384 11.33 -2.19 -10.00
CA TYR A 384 11.03 -2.76 -11.31
C TYR A 384 12.03 -3.86 -11.65
N HIS A 385 11.58 -5.10 -11.80
CA HIS A 385 12.46 -6.24 -12.06
C HIS A 385 12.73 -6.39 -13.56
N VAL A 386 13.99 -6.61 -13.93
CA VAL A 386 14.41 -6.82 -15.32
C VAL A 386 15.43 -7.95 -15.41
N GLU A 387 15.22 -8.86 -16.36
CA GLU A 387 16.15 -9.95 -16.65
C GLU A 387 17.34 -9.48 -17.50
N LYS A 388 18.17 -8.60 -16.93
CA LYS A 388 19.35 -8.02 -17.57
C LYS A 388 20.58 -8.13 -16.69
N ASN A 389 21.75 -7.90 -17.30
CA ASN A 389 23.01 -7.76 -16.56
C ASN A 389 23.20 -6.32 -16.04
N HIS A 390 24.34 -6.09 -15.38
CA HIS A 390 24.66 -4.79 -14.79
C HIS A 390 24.70 -3.61 -15.77
N PHE A 391 24.88 -3.84 -17.07
CA PHE A 391 24.91 -2.79 -18.10
C PHE A 391 23.51 -2.28 -18.50
N CYS A 392 22.44 -2.72 -17.83
CA CYS A 392 21.10 -2.21 -18.04
C CYS A 392 21.03 -0.67 -17.95
N GLY A 393 20.38 -0.03 -18.92
CA GLY A 393 20.27 1.42 -19.01
C GLY A 393 21.53 2.15 -19.49
N THR A 394 22.56 1.44 -19.92
CA THR A 394 23.73 2.05 -20.60
C THR A 394 23.57 2.02 -22.12
N TYR A 395 24.49 2.64 -22.85
CA TYR A 395 24.53 2.56 -24.32
C TYR A 395 24.65 1.13 -24.85
N LEU A 396 25.22 0.20 -24.07
CA LEU A 396 25.34 -1.21 -24.47
C LEU A 396 24.04 -2.00 -24.34
N ASP A 397 23.02 -1.43 -23.69
CA ASP A 397 21.71 -2.03 -23.56
C ASP A 397 20.81 -1.59 -24.73
N SER A 398 20.45 -2.56 -25.59
CA SER A 398 19.61 -2.33 -26.76
C SER A 398 18.25 -1.73 -26.43
N ASP A 399 17.71 -2.04 -25.25
CA ASP A 399 16.37 -1.59 -24.85
C ASP A 399 16.45 -0.40 -23.88
N ALA A 400 17.63 0.21 -23.73
CA ALA A 400 17.80 1.36 -22.85
C ALA A 400 16.87 2.51 -23.25
N GLY A 401 16.63 2.72 -24.55
CA GLY A 401 15.69 3.75 -25.02
C GLY A 401 14.27 3.55 -24.51
N GLU A 402 13.75 2.33 -24.56
CA GLU A 402 12.44 1.99 -24.02
C GLU A 402 12.41 2.09 -22.49
N LEU A 403 13.48 1.63 -21.83
CA LEU A 403 13.63 1.76 -20.38
C LEU A 403 13.55 3.23 -19.94
N TYR A 404 14.31 4.14 -20.56
CA TYR A 404 14.26 5.57 -20.23
C TYR A 404 12.93 6.21 -20.59
N ALA A 405 12.27 5.80 -21.68
CA ALA A 405 10.92 6.25 -21.99
C ALA A 405 9.92 5.90 -20.90
N ASN A 406 9.98 4.68 -20.39
CA ASN A 406 9.14 4.23 -19.29
C ASN A 406 9.51 4.94 -17.98
N ILE A 407 10.80 5.11 -17.68
CA ILE A 407 11.26 5.83 -16.48
C ILE A 407 10.82 7.29 -16.52
N PHE A 408 11.03 8.02 -17.62
CA PHE A 408 10.65 9.43 -17.70
C PHE A 408 9.15 9.62 -17.69
N LYS A 409 8.37 8.71 -18.32
CA LYS A 409 6.91 8.70 -18.21
C LYS A 409 6.47 8.49 -16.76
N MET A 410 7.10 7.55 -16.06
CA MET A 410 6.83 7.25 -14.65
C MET A 410 7.17 8.46 -13.75
N VAL A 411 8.38 9.00 -13.88
CA VAL A 411 8.84 10.18 -13.15
C VAL A 411 7.90 11.34 -13.42
N ASN A 412 7.49 11.59 -14.66
CA ASN A 412 6.55 12.67 -14.97
C ASN A 412 5.14 12.48 -14.41
N LYS A 413 4.60 11.26 -14.53
CA LYS A 413 3.28 10.93 -14.00
C LYS A 413 3.22 11.21 -12.50
N TYR A 414 4.32 10.97 -11.78
CA TYR A 414 4.32 10.95 -10.32
C TYR A 414 5.00 12.15 -9.66
N SER A 415 5.98 12.80 -10.30
CA SER A 415 6.61 14.04 -9.80
C SER A 415 5.70 15.26 -9.93
N ASN A 416 4.82 15.25 -10.94
CA ASN A 416 3.88 16.32 -11.26
C ASN A 416 2.47 16.08 -10.70
N ALA A 417 2.22 14.91 -10.11
CA ALA A 417 1.11 14.77 -9.20
C ALA A 417 1.36 15.77 -8.05
N ARG A 418 0.74 16.95 -8.13
CA ARG A 418 0.38 17.71 -6.93
C ARG A 418 -0.15 16.67 -5.98
N SER A 419 0.31 16.69 -4.73
CA SER A 419 -0.25 15.89 -3.66
C SER A 419 -1.77 16.07 -3.64
N ARG A 420 -2.46 15.31 -4.49
CA ARG A 420 -3.87 15.00 -4.45
C ARG A 420 -3.95 14.02 -3.29
N CYS A 421 -3.72 14.57 -2.11
CA CYS A 421 -4.40 14.07 -0.93
C CYS A 421 -5.87 14.26 -1.29
N CYS A 422 -6.46 13.22 -1.85
CA CYS A 422 -7.90 13.10 -2.02
C CYS A 422 -8.47 13.34 -0.62
N ARG A 423 -9.03 14.53 -0.40
CA ARG A 423 -9.79 14.85 0.81
C ARG A 423 -11.19 14.30 0.64
N GLY A 424 -11.25 12.98 0.74
CA GLY A 424 -12.46 12.18 0.69
C GLY A 424 -12.03 10.73 0.72
N LEU A 425 -11.98 10.15 1.92
CA LEU A 425 -11.69 8.72 2.07
C LEU A 425 -12.89 7.94 1.53
N MET A 426 -12.70 7.08 0.54
CA MET A 426 -13.80 6.23 0.07
C MET A 426 -13.76 4.91 0.83
N LEU A 427 -14.87 4.54 1.47
CA LEU A 427 -15.08 3.31 2.21
C LEU A 427 -15.83 2.33 1.33
N GLN A 428 -15.24 1.19 1.01
CA GLN A 428 -15.90 0.15 0.22
C GLN A 428 -16.14 -1.09 1.10
N ARG A 429 -17.40 -1.45 1.28
CA ARG A 429 -17.93 -2.35 2.31
C ARG A 429 -18.57 -3.60 1.74
N VAL A 430 -18.14 -4.69 2.35
CA VAL A 430 -18.37 -6.11 2.13
C VAL A 430 -19.84 -6.52 2.15
N GLY A 431 -20.27 -7.27 1.13
CA GLY A 431 -21.57 -7.97 1.11
C GLY A 431 -21.65 -9.14 2.09
N ALA A 432 -22.86 -9.66 2.34
CA ALA A 432 -22.99 -10.89 3.10
C ALA A 432 -22.19 -12.01 2.42
N MET A 433 -21.47 -12.79 3.22
CA MET A 433 -20.47 -13.80 2.81
C MET A 433 -19.18 -13.31 2.12
N GLY A 434 -18.97 -12.01 1.89
CA GLY A 434 -17.72 -11.49 1.34
C GLY A 434 -16.59 -11.43 2.37
N TRP A 435 -15.34 -11.68 1.98
CA TRP A 435 -14.18 -11.63 2.88
C TRP A 435 -13.34 -10.37 2.66
N GLY A 436 -12.66 -9.93 3.73
CA GLY A 436 -11.71 -8.81 3.69
C GLY A 436 -10.37 -9.22 3.05
N HIS A 437 -9.27 -8.64 3.54
CA HIS A 437 -7.92 -8.93 3.02
C HIS A 437 -7.44 -10.37 3.29
N VAL A 438 -8.05 -11.06 4.25
CA VAL A 438 -7.77 -12.49 4.51
C VAL A 438 -8.65 -13.33 3.60
N THR A 439 -8.05 -13.96 2.59
CA THR A 439 -8.81 -14.76 1.64
C THR A 439 -9.00 -16.22 2.11
N PRO A 440 -10.17 -16.82 1.82
CA PRO A 440 -10.50 -18.21 2.14
C PRO A 440 -9.51 -19.23 1.55
N LEU A 441 -9.64 -20.48 2.01
CA LEU A 441 -8.87 -21.64 1.55
C LEU A 441 -7.35 -21.43 1.65
N PHE A 442 -6.86 -20.99 2.81
CA PHE A 442 -5.43 -20.75 3.04
C PHE A 442 -4.80 -19.72 2.08
N GLY A 443 -5.60 -18.75 1.62
CA GLY A 443 -5.13 -17.74 0.67
C GLY A 443 -5.36 -18.09 -0.80
N TRP A 444 -5.95 -19.25 -1.12
CA TRP A 444 -6.10 -19.71 -2.52
C TRP A 444 -7.26 -19.06 -3.26
N MET A 445 -8.26 -18.54 -2.55
CA MET A 445 -9.34 -17.80 -3.19
C MET A 445 -8.90 -16.35 -3.47
N PRO A 446 -9.37 -15.75 -4.58
CA PRO A 446 -9.14 -14.33 -4.83
C PRO A 446 -9.86 -13.47 -3.79
N SER A 447 -9.52 -12.18 -3.70
CA SER A 447 -10.27 -11.22 -2.89
C SER A 447 -11.73 -11.12 -3.37
N TYR A 448 -12.65 -10.82 -2.45
CA TYR A 448 -14.06 -10.63 -2.81
C TYR A 448 -14.26 -9.46 -3.78
N TRP A 449 -13.58 -8.35 -3.49
CA TRP A 449 -13.53 -7.19 -4.38
C TRP A 449 -12.45 -7.37 -5.46
N PRO A 450 -12.59 -6.72 -6.62
CA PRO A 450 -11.51 -6.65 -7.61
C PRO A 450 -10.47 -5.65 -7.12
N VAL A 451 -9.66 -6.04 -6.12
CA VAL A 451 -8.77 -5.14 -5.37
C VAL A 451 -7.80 -4.44 -6.31
N ASP A 452 -7.24 -5.14 -7.29
CA ASP A 452 -6.32 -4.56 -8.27
C ASP A 452 -7.01 -3.47 -9.12
N ASP A 453 -8.24 -3.71 -9.58
CA ASP A 453 -9.02 -2.70 -10.32
C ASP A 453 -9.42 -1.51 -9.43
N LEU A 454 -9.77 -1.75 -8.16
CA LEU A 454 -10.15 -0.69 -7.22
C LEU A 454 -8.94 0.15 -6.81
N GLN A 455 -7.82 -0.51 -6.53
CA GLN A 455 -6.55 0.12 -6.24
C GLN A 455 -6.09 0.90 -7.44
N ALA A 456 -6.33 0.40 -8.66
CA ALA A 456 -6.07 1.17 -9.84
C ALA A 456 -6.94 2.43 -9.89
N LEU A 457 -8.25 2.28 -9.91
CA LEU A 457 -9.16 3.39 -10.16
C LEU A 457 -9.19 4.43 -9.02
N ASN A 458 -9.01 4.01 -7.77
CA ASN A 458 -8.98 4.89 -6.61
C ASN A 458 -8.07 4.32 -5.49
N PRO A 459 -6.79 4.73 -5.40
CA PRO A 459 -5.89 4.45 -4.27
C PRO A 459 -6.47 4.68 -2.88
N ASN A 460 -7.39 5.64 -2.76
CA ASN A 460 -7.90 6.14 -1.49
C ASN A 460 -9.16 5.38 -1.04
N HIS A 461 -9.20 4.08 -1.31
CA HIS A 461 -10.26 3.21 -0.87
C HIS A 461 -9.82 2.36 0.33
N VAL A 462 -10.75 2.11 1.25
CA VAL A 462 -10.52 1.24 2.42
C VAL A 462 -11.50 0.09 2.37
N ILE A 463 -10.96 -1.13 2.50
CA ILE A 463 -11.73 -2.36 2.63
C ILE A 463 -11.78 -2.76 4.11
N VAL A 464 -12.99 -2.93 4.62
CA VAL A 464 -13.25 -3.31 6.02
C VAL A 464 -13.70 -4.76 6.08
N ASP A 465 -13.37 -5.45 7.18
CA ASP A 465 -13.69 -6.87 7.35
C ASP A 465 -14.63 -7.08 8.54
N VAL A 466 -15.90 -7.37 8.24
CA VAL A 466 -16.97 -7.53 9.25
C VAL A 466 -17.50 -8.95 9.28
N GLY A 467 -18.25 -9.29 10.33
CA GLY A 467 -18.89 -10.59 10.48
C GLY A 467 -19.74 -10.97 9.26
N LYS A 468 -19.53 -12.19 8.78
CA LYS A 468 -20.11 -12.68 7.50
C LYS A 468 -21.60 -12.97 7.59
N ALA A 469 -22.03 -13.27 8.81
CA ALA A 469 -23.41 -13.52 9.16
C ALA A 469 -23.84 -12.69 10.38
N SER A 470 -23.14 -11.59 10.72
CA SER A 470 -23.56 -10.66 11.81
C SER A 470 -24.71 -9.74 11.34
N SER A 471 -25.46 -9.11 12.27
CA SER A 471 -26.47 -8.08 11.95
C SER A 471 -25.85 -6.83 11.32
N ASP A 472 -26.67 -6.02 10.64
CA ASP A 472 -26.24 -4.71 10.12
C ASP A 472 -25.73 -3.81 11.25
N TYR A 473 -26.33 -3.90 12.44
CA TYR A 473 -25.93 -3.14 13.62
C TYR A 473 -24.54 -3.56 14.10
N ASP A 474 -24.32 -4.87 14.33
CA ASP A 474 -23.02 -5.41 14.72
C ASP A 474 -21.93 -5.07 13.69
N ARG A 475 -22.24 -5.27 12.40
CA ARG A 475 -21.33 -4.93 11.30
C ARG A 475 -21.03 -3.44 11.27
N ALA A 476 -22.00 -2.56 11.52
CA ALA A 476 -21.78 -1.13 11.59
C ALA A 476 -20.85 -0.74 12.76
N CYS A 477 -21.05 -1.31 13.95
CA CYS A 477 -20.13 -1.15 15.09
C CYS A 477 -18.72 -1.64 14.75
N GLU A 478 -18.59 -2.81 14.13
CA GLU A 478 -17.31 -3.37 13.70
C GLU A 478 -16.61 -2.45 12.69
N VAL A 479 -17.34 -1.90 11.70
CA VAL A 479 -16.73 -0.94 10.77
C VAL A 479 -16.28 0.32 11.49
N PHE A 480 -17.10 0.88 12.39
CA PHE A 480 -16.75 2.10 13.10
C PHE A 480 -15.40 1.96 13.81
N PHE A 481 -15.24 0.92 14.63
CA PHE A 481 -14.03 0.70 15.42
C PHE A 481 -12.84 0.20 14.57
N GLN A 482 -13.06 -0.41 13.40
CA GLN A 482 -11.99 -0.65 12.42
C GLN A 482 -11.43 0.65 11.84
N LEU A 483 -12.28 1.65 11.63
CA LEU A 483 -11.87 2.94 11.07
C LEU A 483 -11.18 3.80 12.11
N VAL A 484 -11.82 4.04 13.26
CA VAL A 484 -11.28 4.97 14.28
C VAL A 484 -10.22 4.31 15.18
N GLY A 485 -10.22 2.97 15.27
CA GLY A 485 -9.43 2.21 16.23
C GLY A 485 -10.08 2.19 17.62
N GLY A 486 -9.92 1.06 18.32
CA GLY A 486 -10.53 0.83 19.63
C GLY A 486 -11.09 -0.58 19.77
N GLN A 487 -11.67 -0.85 20.93
CA GLN A 487 -12.43 -2.08 21.15
C GLN A 487 -13.84 -1.90 20.63
N VAL A 488 -14.30 -2.83 19.79
CA VAL A 488 -15.69 -2.83 19.32
C VAL A 488 -16.62 -2.85 20.52
N ASP A 489 -17.47 -1.84 20.65
CA ASP A 489 -18.56 -1.78 21.63
C ASP A 489 -19.89 -1.87 20.88
N TYR A 490 -20.55 -3.02 21.02
CA TYR A 490 -21.90 -3.27 20.49
C TYR A 490 -22.99 -2.66 21.39
N GLY A 491 -22.63 -2.07 22.53
CA GLY A 491 -23.58 -1.48 23.47
C GLY A 491 -24.15 -2.48 24.48
N GLU A 492 -24.27 -2.05 25.73
CA GLU A 492 -24.73 -2.91 26.83
C GLU A 492 -26.21 -3.30 26.70
N ALA A 493 -27.05 -2.37 26.25
CA ALA A 493 -28.49 -2.62 26.07
C ALA A 493 -28.74 -3.64 24.95
N HIS A 494 -28.02 -3.50 23.83
CA HIS A 494 -28.10 -4.44 22.71
C HIS A 494 -27.63 -5.84 23.13
N ALA A 495 -26.41 -5.96 23.68
CA ALA A 495 -25.88 -7.24 24.15
C ALA A 495 -26.79 -7.98 25.16
N LYS A 496 -27.47 -7.24 26.05
CA LYS A 496 -28.43 -7.80 27.01
C LYS A 496 -29.76 -8.19 26.35
N ALA A 497 -30.25 -7.42 25.39
CA ALA A 497 -31.48 -7.73 24.66
C ALA A 497 -31.36 -9.07 23.90
N CYS A 498 -30.15 -9.43 23.51
CA CYS A 498 -29.83 -10.66 22.79
C CYS A 498 -29.84 -11.93 23.67
N ALA A 499 -29.88 -11.81 25.00
CA ALA A 499 -29.86 -12.95 25.91
C ALA A 499 -31.16 -13.75 25.89
N SER A 500 -31.08 -15.07 26.08
CA SER A 500 -32.25 -15.97 26.16
C SER A 500 -32.36 -16.77 27.46
N SER A 501 -33.39 -17.62 27.58
CA SER A 501 -33.54 -18.58 28.69
C SER A 501 -32.48 -19.69 28.66
N ILE A 502 -31.81 -19.89 27.51
CA ILE A 502 -30.84 -20.97 27.30
C ILE A 502 -29.40 -20.47 27.04
N GLY A 503 -29.18 -19.16 27.01
CA GLY A 503 -27.88 -18.55 26.76
C GLY A 503 -27.77 -17.10 27.30
N PRO A 504 -26.55 -16.64 27.60
CA PRO A 504 -26.29 -15.31 28.18
C PRO A 504 -26.36 -14.13 27.19
N GLY A 505 -26.73 -14.34 25.92
CA GLY A 505 -26.64 -13.32 24.85
C GLY A 505 -25.23 -13.22 24.26
N HIS A 506 -24.96 -12.15 23.51
CA HIS A 506 -23.61 -11.89 23.01
C HIS A 506 -22.84 -10.92 23.91
N LYS A 507 -21.51 -10.90 23.76
CA LYS A 507 -20.62 -9.98 24.46
C LYS A 507 -20.86 -8.55 23.99
N ARG A 508 -20.93 -7.60 24.93
CA ARG A 508 -20.90 -6.16 24.64
C ARG A 508 -19.65 -5.74 23.85
N PHE A 509 -18.49 -6.32 24.19
CA PHE A 509 -17.22 -5.96 23.58
C PHE A 509 -16.73 -7.04 22.61
N GLY A 510 -16.38 -6.62 21.40
CA GLY A 510 -15.82 -7.47 20.35
C GLY A 510 -14.30 -7.35 20.21
N THR A 511 -13.82 -7.51 18.98
CA THR A 511 -12.40 -7.40 18.62
C THR A 511 -11.82 -6.03 19.00
N THR A 512 -10.57 -6.02 19.45
CA THR A 512 -9.83 -4.77 19.66
C THR A 512 -8.94 -4.47 18.46
N TYR A 513 -9.18 -3.33 17.83
CA TYR A 513 -8.34 -2.77 16.77
C TYR A 513 -7.37 -1.77 17.39
N PRO A 514 -6.06 -2.06 17.45
CA PRO A 514 -5.06 -1.11 17.95
C PRO A 514 -5.14 0.20 17.15
N LYS A 515 -4.97 1.35 17.81
CA LYS A 515 -5.08 2.66 17.15
C LYS A 515 -4.09 2.83 16.00
N GLU A 516 -2.94 2.17 16.08
CA GLU A 516 -1.90 2.15 15.05
C GLU A 516 -2.33 1.36 13.79
N LYS A 517 -3.33 0.50 13.92
CA LYS A 517 -3.94 -0.29 12.84
C LYS A 517 -5.33 0.21 12.42
N ALA A 518 -5.77 1.33 12.99
CA ALA A 518 -7.00 2.01 12.59
C ALA A 518 -6.89 2.37 11.10
N LEU A 519 -7.93 2.06 10.33
CA LEU A 519 -7.92 2.28 8.88
C LEU A 519 -8.12 3.76 8.51
N HIS A 520 -8.73 4.56 9.40
CA HIS A 520 -8.91 6.01 9.28
C HIS A 520 -8.90 6.72 10.64
N PRO A 521 -7.74 6.82 11.32
CA PRO A 521 -7.67 7.34 12.69
C PRO A 521 -8.02 8.83 12.83
N HIS A 522 -8.10 9.57 11.71
CA HIS A 522 -8.45 10.99 11.68
C HIS A 522 -9.86 11.23 11.11
N TRP A 523 -10.70 10.19 11.03
CA TRP A 523 -12.08 10.31 10.58
C TRP A 523 -12.85 11.32 11.42
N SER A 524 -13.46 12.27 10.72
CA SER A 524 -14.16 13.42 11.29
C SER A 524 -14.98 14.10 10.19
N GLU A 525 -15.73 15.14 10.54
CA GLU A 525 -16.41 15.99 9.55
C GLU A 525 -15.46 16.69 8.58
N ASP A 526 -14.21 16.95 8.99
CA ASP A 526 -13.16 17.54 8.14
C ASP A 526 -12.50 16.51 7.20
N ASN A 527 -12.60 15.22 7.54
CA ASN A 527 -12.07 14.11 6.76
C ASN A 527 -13.16 13.04 6.51
N PRO A 528 -14.26 13.40 5.84
CA PRO A 528 -15.43 12.54 5.73
C PRO A 528 -15.21 11.43 4.71
N VAL A 529 -16.14 10.47 4.70
CA VAL A 529 -16.06 9.28 3.85
C VAL A 529 -17.22 9.14 2.88
N HIS A 530 -17.04 8.40 1.79
CA HIS A 530 -18.16 7.85 1.01
C HIS A 530 -18.31 6.36 1.31
N LEU A 531 -19.52 5.87 1.55
CA LEU A 531 -19.76 4.46 1.85
C LEU A 531 -20.27 3.73 0.60
N VAL A 532 -19.52 2.78 0.06
CA VAL A 532 -19.93 1.92 -1.04
C VAL A 532 -20.22 0.55 -0.46
N GLY A 533 -21.41 -0.01 -0.62
CA GLY A 533 -21.80 -1.30 -0.09
C GLY A 533 -22.29 -2.24 -1.17
N HIS A 534 -21.74 -3.45 -1.25
CA HIS A 534 -22.29 -4.51 -2.11
C HIS A 534 -23.22 -5.41 -1.30
N SER A 535 -24.36 -5.84 -1.85
CA SER A 535 -25.31 -6.75 -1.15
C SER A 535 -25.65 -6.20 0.25
N CYS A 536 -25.57 -7.02 1.31
CA CYS A 536 -25.80 -6.57 2.70
C CYS A 536 -24.78 -5.52 3.19
N GLY A 537 -23.68 -5.28 2.48
CA GLY A 537 -22.79 -4.14 2.72
C GLY A 537 -23.50 -2.81 2.52
N ALA A 538 -24.50 -2.74 1.64
CA ALA A 538 -25.29 -1.54 1.41
C ALA A 538 -26.20 -1.22 2.60
N THR A 539 -26.83 -2.23 3.20
CA THR A 539 -27.68 -2.06 4.38
C THR A 539 -26.86 -1.72 5.62
N THR A 540 -25.66 -2.31 5.75
CA THR A 540 -24.67 -1.94 6.78
C THR A 540 -24.13 -0.50 6.60
N ALA A 541 -23.97 -0.03 5.36
CA ALA A 541 -23.56 1.35 5.09
C ALA A 541 -24.63 2.35 5.54
N LEU A 542 -25.91 2.04 5.29
CA LEU A 542 -27.03 2.82 5.79
C LEU A 542 -27.08 2.80 7.31
N GLU A 543 -26.97 1.63 7.93
CA GLU A 543 -27.00 1.49 9.39
C GLU A 543 -25.89 2.31 10.06
N LEU A 544 -24.65 2.26 9.56
CA LEU A 544 -23.60 3.08 10.15
C LEU A 544 -23.91 4.58 10.00
N TYR A 545 -24.40 5.01 8.85
CA TYR A 545 -24.78 6.42 8.67
C TYR A 545 -25.82 6.86 9.70
N GLN A 546 -26.82 6.00 9.99
CA GLN A 546 -27.81 6.27 11.03
C GLN A 546 -27.20 6.37 12.43
N LEU A 547 -26.29 5.47 12.78
CA LEU A 547 -25.58 5.50 14.07
C LEU A 547 -24.71 6.76 14.22
N LEU A 548 -24.05 7.20 13.14
CA LEU A 548 -23.27 8.43 13.14
C LEU A 548 -24.15 9.67 13.31
N CYS A 549 -25.30 9.72 12.63
CA CYS A 549 -26.27 10.81 12.76
C CYS A 549 -26.81 10.95 14.19
N LYS A 550 -26.92 9.84 14.92
CA LYS A 550 -27.41 9.79 16.31
C LYS A 550 -26.29 9.93 17.36
N ASP A 551 -25.03 10.09 16.95
CA ASP A 551 -23.84 10.01 17.81
C ASP A 551 -23.84 8.79 18.75
N ALA A 552 -24.23 7.63 18.20
CA ALA A 552 -24.43 6.41 19.00
C ALA A 552 -23.15 5.91 19.70
N PHE A 553 -21.98 6.35 19.23
CA PHE A 553 -20.68 5.97 19.78
C PHE A 553 -20.11 7.00 20.79
N GLY A 554 -20.72 8.19 20.92
CA GLY A 554 -20.28 9.25 21.84
C GLY A 554 -18.99 9.96 21.42
N PHE A 555 -18.73 10.07 20.12
CA PHE A 555 -17.53 10.73 19.55
C PHE A 555 -17.85 12.13 18.98
N GLY A 556 -19.07 12.64 19.18
CA GLY A 556 -19.55 13.86 18.52
C GLY A 556 -19.78 13.66 17.03
N THR A 557 -20.12 12.43 16.61
CA THR A 557 -20.35 12.13 15.20
C THR A 557 -21.64 12.78 14.71
N ASN A 558 -21.69 13.08 13.42
CA ASN A 558 -22.87 13.65 12.79
C ASN A 558 -22.93 13.29 11.30
N HIS A 559 -23.99 13.71 10.61
CA HIS A 559 -24.21 13.44 9.18
C HIS A 559 -23.03 13.84 8.26
N LYS A 560 -22.23 14.86 8.62
CA LYS A 560 -21.11 15.34 7.81
C LYS A 560 -19.93 14.38 7.74
N TRP A 561 -19.88 13.38 8.62
CA TRP A 561 -18.82 12.36 8.60
C TRP A 561 -18.91 11.46 7.36
N VAL A 562 -20.04 11.48 6.65
CA VAL A 562 -20.27 10.73 5.41
C VAL A 562 -20.80 11.68 4.32
N LYS A 563 -20.09 11.77 3.19
CA LYS A 563 -20.47 12.59 2.03
C LYS A 563 -21.46 11.90 1.09
N GLY A 564 -21.36 10.58 0.94
CA GLY A 564 -22.23 9.83 0.03
C GLY A 564 -22.33 8.35 0.34
N ILE A 565 -23.40 7.71 -0.10
CA ILE A 565 -23.67 6.27 0.04
C ILE A 565 -23.98 5.69 -1.34
N VAL A 566 -23.29 4.62 -1.71
CA VAL A 566 -23.45 3.86 -2.95
C VAL A 566 -23.84 2.43 -2.61
N SER A 567 -24.97 1.97 -3.13
CA SER A 567 -25.41 0.57 -3.04
C SER A 567 -25.14 -0.15 -4.35
N ILE A 568 -24.57 -1.35 -4.31
CA ILE A 568 -24.40 -2.24 -5.47
C ILE A 568 -25.10 -3.56 -5.13
N CYS A 569 -26.17 -3.91 -5.85
CA CYS A 569 -26.95 -5.12 -5.58
C CYS A 569 -27.50 -5.25 -4.14
N GLY A 570 -27.65 -4.15 -3.40
CA GLY A 570 -28.09 -4.17 -2.01
C GLY A 570 -29.59 -4.45 -1.82
N PRO A 571 -30.03 -5.23 -0.83
CA PRO A 571 -31.45 -5.42 -0.53
C PRO A 571 -32.00 -4.22 0.27
N LEU A 572 -32.33 -3.10 -0.42
CA LEU A 572 -32.68 -1.83 0.21
C LEU A 572 -34.16 -1.70 0.58
N THR A 573 -35.06 -2.41 -0.12
CA THR A 573 -36.51 -2.31 0.05
C THR A 573 -37.13 -3.50 0.77
N GLY A 574 -38.19 -3.23 1.52
CA GLY A 574 -39.28 -4.19 1.75
C GLY A 574 -40.65 -3.55 2.01
N TYR A 575 -41.63 -4.21 2.68
CA TYR A 575 -42.86 -3.56 3.22
C TYR A 575 -43.50 -4.12 4.51
N LEU A 576 -43.99 -3.23 5.39
CA LEU A 576 -44.82 -3.51 6.58
C LEU A 576 -45.70 -2.29 6.96
N TRP A 577 -47.04 -2.45 7.08
CA TRP A 577 -47.88 -1.56 7.93
C TRP A 577 -48.79 -2.33 8.89
N SER A 578 -49.06 -1.68 10.02
CA SER A 578 -50.03 -2.05 11.05
C SER A 578 -51.39 -1.37 10.88
N SER A 579 -52.46 -2.12 10.62
CA SER A 579 -53.70 -1.97 11.39
C SER A 579 -54.66 -3.14 11.17
N GLY A 580 -55.11 -3.72 12.29
CA GLY A 580 -56.44 -4.35 12.41
C GLY A 580 -56.81 -5.44 11.42
N THR A 581 -56.60 -6.69 11.85
CA THR A 581 -57.28 -7.93 11.40
C THR A 581 -56.86 -8.56 10.06
N LYS A 582 -56.29 -9.78 10.22
CA LYS A 582 -56.00 -10.82 9.20
C LYS A 582 -54.92 -10.48 8.16
N LEU A 583 -53.65 -10.59 8.53
CA LEU A 583 -52.56 -10.76 7.56
C LEU A 583 -52.02 -12.20 7.61
N THR A 584 -52.03 -12.89 6.47
CA THR A 584 -51.50 -14.25 6.27
C THR A 584 -50.14 -14.17 5.60
N THR A 585 -49.10 -14.72 6.25
CA THR A 585 -47.79 -15.13 5.69
C THR A 585 -47.09 -14.08 4.83
N THR A 586 -46.27 -13.24 5.44
CA THR A 586 -45.32 -12.31 4.81
C THR A 586 -44.07 -13.09 4.34
N ARG A 587 -43.70 -13.06 3.05
CA ARG A 587 -42.67 -13.99 2.48
C ARG A 587 -41.47 -13.37 1.70
N SER A 588 -40.29 -13.16 2.29
CA SER A 588 -39.07 -12.80 1.52
C SER A 588 -38.69 -13.88 0.50
N THR A 589 -38.33 -13.54 -0.74
CA THR A 589 -38.18 -14.55 -1.81
C THR A 589 -36.98 -15.49 -1.67
N ILE A 590 -35.81 -15.05 -1.17
CA ILE A 590 -34.65 -15.96 -0.93
C ILE A 590 -34.62 -16.50 0.50
N ALA A 591 -34.99 -15.69 1.50
CA ALA A 591 -35.07 -16.16 2.89
C ALA A 591 -36.22 -17.17 3.07
N ASN A 592 -37.29 -17.09 2.28
CA ASN A 592 -38.36 -18.10 2.30
C ASN A 592 -38.14 -19.26 1.34
N LEU A 593 -37.37 -19.10 0.24
CA LEU A 593 -36.86 -20.26 -0.51
C LEU A 593 -36.02 -21.16 0.41
N LEU A 594 -35.39 -20.57 1.43
CA LEU A 594 -34.68 -21.26 2.51
C LEU A 594 -35.57 -21.55 3.74
N GLY A 595 -36.89 -21.35 3.66
CA GLY A 595 -37.85 -21.80 4.67
C GLY A 595 -38.17 -20.84 5.84
N GLY A 596 -37.97 -19.53 5.68
CA GLY A 596 -38.57 -18.52 6.56
C GLY A 596 -40.08 -18.33 6.33
N ASP A 597 -40.82 -17.94 7.37
CA ASP A 597 -42.26 -17.62 7.34
C ASP A 597 -42.57 -16.63 8.47
N ALA A 598 -43.14 -15.47 8.14
CA ALA A 598 -43.55 -14.36 9.02
C ALA A 598 -44.33 -14.73 10.29
N LYS A 599 -44.84 -15.96 10.37
CA LYS A 599 -45.65 -16.45 11.50
C LYS A 599 -45.16 -17.74 12.11
N ALA A 600 -44.17 -18.42 11.53
CA ALA A 600 -43.73 -19.71 12.01
C ALA A 600 -42.32 -19.63 12.57
N THR A 601 -42.15 -20.11 13.81
CA THR A 601 -40.86 -20.64 14.29
C THR A 601 -40.18 -21.37 13.17
N LEU A 602 -38.85 -21.24 13.06
CA LEU A 602 -38.08 -22.19 12.29
C LEU A 602 -38.57 -23.60 12.61
N SER A 603 -39.26 -24.23 11.65
CA SER A 603 -39.66 -25.61 11.84
C SER A 603 -38.36 -26.37 12.04
N TYR A 604 -38.24 -27.06 13.17
CA TYR A 604 -37.15 -27.99 13.38
C TYR A 604 -37.04 -28.86 12.12
N GLN A 605 -35.85 -28.90 11.50
CA GLN A 605 -35.57 -29.54 10.19
C GLN A 605 -35.92 -28.76 8.91
N SER A 606 -36.27 -27.48 8.95
CA SER A 606 -36.35 -26.66 7.72
C SER A 606 -34.96 -26.40 7.12
N ALA A 607 -34.91 -26.01 5.84
CA ALA A 607 -33.65 -25.69 5.17
C ALA A 607 -32.86 -24.57 5.88
N GLY A 608 -33.56 -23.54 6.39
CA GLY A 608 -32.97 -22.42 7.10
C GLY A 608 -32.46 -22.80 8.49
N TYR A 609 -33.13 -23.75 9.16
CA TYR A 609 -32.65 -24.30 10.43
C TYR A 609 -31.38 -25.10 10.20
N ALA A 610 -31.35 -25.92 9.14
CA ALA A 610 -30.17 -26.67 8.76
C ALA A 610 -28.99 -25.76 8.41
N ILE A 611 -29.20 -24.68 7.66
CA ILE A 611 -28.16 -23.71 7.29
C ILE A 611 -27.68 -22.92 8.50
N GLY A 612 -28.60 -22.36 9.30
CA GLY A 612 -28.25 -21.62 10.52
C GLY A 612 -27.51 -22.50 11.54
N THR A 613 -27.94 -23.75 11.71
CA THR A 613 -27.25 -24.76 12.53
C THR A 613 -25.88 -25.07 11.96
N ALA A 614 -25.75 -25.29 10.65
CA ALA A 614 -24.46 -25.55 10.02
C ALA A 614 -23.47 -24.38 10.21
N LEU A 615 -23.93 -23.14 10.06
CA LEU A 615 -23.13 -21.93 10.32
C LEU A 615 -22.71 -21.82 11.80
N THR A 616 -23.63 -22.13 12.72
CA THR A 616 -23.35 -22.10 14.17
C THR A 616 -22.39 -23.22 14.57
N VAL A 617 -22.52 -24.41 13.98
CA VAL A 617 -21.59 -25.53 14.16
C VAL A 617 -20.21 -25.14 13.63
N LEU A 618 -20.14 -24.57 12.42
CA LEU A 618 -18.88 -24.11 11.83
C LEU A 618 -18.21 -23.04 12.70
N TRP A 619 -18.96 -22.03 13.15
CA TRP A 619 -18.50 -21.02 14.09
C TRP A 619 -17.95 -21.65 15.37
N LYS A 620 -18.69 -22.57 15.98
CA LYS A 620 -18.26 -23.22 17.22
C LYS A 620 -17.00 -24.05 17.03
N LEU A 621 -16.88 -24.74 15.90
CA LEU A 621 -15.66 -25.45 15.54
C LEU A 621 -14.50 -24.46 15.38
N GLN A 622 -14.71 -23.31 14.73
CA GLN A 622 -13.68 -22.28 14.56
C GLN A 622 -13.22 -21.64 15.89
N GLU A 623 -14.12 -21.37 16.82
CA GLU A 623 -13.77 -20.68 18.07
C GLU A 623 -13.19 -21.62 19.14
N PHE A 624 -13.66 -22.86 19.24
CA PHE A 624 -13.35 -23.71 20.40
C PHE A 624 -12.57 -25.00 20.10
N TYR A 625 -12.66 -25.55 18.89
CA TYR A 625 -12.16 -26.91 18.62
C TYR A 625 -11.07 -26.97 17.55
N ALA A 626 -11.23 -26.20 16.48
CA ALA A 626 -10.39 -26.21 15.30
C ALA A 626 -10.14 -24.78 14.79
N PRO A 627 -9.35 -23.95 15.50
CA PRO A 627 -9.07 -22.57 15.09
C PRO A 627 -8.46 -22.40 13.70
N TRP A 628 -7.81 -23.45 13.18
CA TRP A 628 -7.29 -23.46 11.82
C TRP A 628 -8.38 -23.33 10.75
N LEU A 629 -9.64 -23.68 11.04
CA LEU A 629 -10.77 -23.49 10.14
C LEU A 629 -11.04 -22.01 9.82
N LYS A 630 -10.59 -21.07 10.66
CA LYS A 630 -10.65 -19.64 10.34
C LYS A 630 -9.79 -19.27 9.12
N ARG A 631 -8.73 -20.04 8.83
CA ARG A 631 -7.94 -19.90 7.59
C ARG A 631 -8.64 -20.46 6.36
N VAL A 632 -9.65 -21.31 6.56
CA VAL A 632 -10.47 -21.84 5.48
C VAL A 632 -11.56 -20.84 5.14
N TYR A 633 -12.28 -20.32 6.13
CA TYR A 633 -13.29 -19.26 5.94
C TYR A 633 -13.67 -18.66 7.30
N ASP A 634 -13.14 -17.50 7.69
CA ASP A 634 -13.47 -16.90 9.00
C ASP A 634 -14.87 -16.28 9.00
N LEU A 635 -15.77 -16.76 9.86
CA LEU A 635 -17.09 -16.17 10.04
C LEU A 635 -17.03 -14.81 10.74
N GLY A 636 -15.97 -14.56 11.53
CA GLY A 636 -15.72 -13.25 12.16
C GLY A 636 -16.76 -12.88 13.21
N MET A 637 -17.15 -13.81 14.08
CA MET A 637 -18.23 -13.61 15.07
C MET A 637 -17.78 -13.86 16.53
N PRO A 638 -16.77 -13.14 17.05
CA PRO A 638 -16.20 -13.38 18.38
C PRO A 638 -17.16 -13.00 19.53
N GLN A 639 -18.17 -12.17 19.28
CA GLN A 639 -19.13 -11.70 20.28
C GLN A 639 -19.96 -12.86 20.88
N TRP A 640 -20.11 -13.97 20.16
CA TRP A 640 -20.90 -15.13 20.59
C TRP A 640 -20.17 -16.10 21.52
N THR A 641 -18.89 -15.89 21.79
CA THR A 641 -18.01 -16.83 22.51
C THR A 641 -18.35 -17.08 23.98
N ASN A 642 -19.35 -16.40 24.55
CA ASN A 642 -19.91 -16.76 25.86
C ASN A 642 -20.81 -18.01 25.80
N ASN A 643 -21.21 -18.46 24.61
CA ASN A 643 -22.10 -19.60 24.39
C ASN A 643 -21.32 -20.89 24.11
N THR A 644 -20.93 -21.61 25.17
CA THR A 644 -20.06 -22.80 25.09
C THR A 644 -20.80 -24.14 24.96
N SER A 645 -22.13 -24.16 25.08
CA SER A 645 -22.93 -25.41 25.14
C SER A 645 -23.31 -25.95 23.76
N TRP A 646 -23.13 -27.26 23.51
CA TRP A 646 -23.61 -27.90 22.26
C TRP A 646 -25.13 -28.03 22.24
N ARG A 647 -25.75 -28.15 23.42
CA ARG A 647 -27.21 -28.09 23.55
C ARG A 647 -27.77 -26.75 23.05
N TRP A 648 -27.03 -25.66 23.26
CA TRP A 648 -27.39 -24.34 22.73
C TRP A 648 -27.29 -24.28 21.21
N VAL A 649 -26.23 -24.83 20.61
CA VAL A 649 -26.03 -24.84 19.14
C VAL A 649 -27.17 -25.52 18.39
N PHE A 650 -27.61 -26.68 18.86
CA PHE A 650 -28.69 -27.46 18.24
C PHE A 650 -30.07 -27.07 18.77
N SER A 651 -30.20 -25.98 19.52
CA SER A 651 -31.49 -25.50 20.00
C SER A 651 -32.13 -24.57 18.97
N ALA A 652 -33.43 -24.74 18.73
CA ALA A 652 -34.22 -23.74 18.02
C ALA A 652 -34.35 -22.42 18.81
N GLU A 653 -33.98 -22.41 20.10
CA GLU A 653 -33.98 -21.24 20.98
C GLU A 653 -32.63 -20.51 21.07
N ASN A 654 -31.66 -20.89 20.23
CA ASN A 654 -30.31 -20.35 20.24
C ASN A 654 -30.32 -18.80 20.16
N ASP A 655 -29.46 -18.15 20.94
CA ASP A 655 -29.41 -16.69 21.04
C ASP A 655 -28.96 -16.04 19.73
N MET A 656 -28.06 -16.68 18.95
CA MET A 656 -27.65 -16.20 17.62
C MET A 656 -28.83 -16.10 16.67
N TYR A 657 -29.75 -17.05 16.79
CA TYR A 657 -31.00 -17.07 16.05
C TYR A 657 -31.93 -15.98 16.59
N ARG A 658 -32.21 -16.01 17.90
CA ARG A 658 -33.19 -15.19 18.62
C ARG A 658 -32.89 -13.69 18.71
N SER A 659 -31.62 -13.33 18.68
CA SER A 659 -31.19 -11.94 18.86
C SER A 659 -31.28 -11.12 17.59
N HIS A 660 -31.55 -11.78 16.45
CA HIS A 660 -31.55 -11.18 15.11
C HIS A 660 -30.14 -10.81 14.60
N ASP A 661 -29.08 -11.31 15.24
CA ASP A 661 -27.68 -11.00 14.88
C ASP A 661 -26.99 -12.06 14.02
N LEU A 662 -27.51 -13.29 13.95
CA LEU A 662 -27.13 -14.16 12.85
C LEU A 662 -28.01 -13.78 11.65
N GLY A 663 -27.44 -13.69 10.45
CA GLY A 663 -28.19 -13.75 9.21
C GLY A 663 -28.87 -15.12 9.01
N THR A 664 -29.49 -15.72 10.05
CA THR A 664 -30.33 -16.93 10.08
C THR A 664 -31.15 -16.98 11.41
N LEU A 665 -32.16 -17.87 11.52
CA LEU A 665 -33.51 -17.53 12.04
C LEU A 665 -33.78 -17.71 13.54
N VAL A 666 -34.37 -16.73 14.27
CA VAL A 666 -35.59 -16.79 15.17
C VAL A 666 -35.72 -15.56 16.17
N ALA A 667 -36.76 -15.43 17.04
CA ALA A 667 -36.99 -14.28 17.97
C ALA A 667 -37.36 -14.66 19.44
N ARG A 668 -37.52 -13.65 20.33
CA ARG A 668 -37.75 -13.65 21.82
C ARG A 668 -39.19 -13.16 22.21
N PRO A 669 -39.66 -13.23 23.48
CA PRO A 669 -40.76 -14.13 23.87
C PRO A 669 -42.01 -13.50 24.52
N ASP A 670 -42.46 -12.31 24.12
CA ASP A 670 -43.64 -11.63 24.70
C ASP A 670 -44.71 -11.23 23.66
N LEU A 671 -44.41 -11.42 22.37
CA LEU A 671 -45.37 -11.44 21.27
C LEU A 671 -45.04 -12.65 20.39
N MET A 672 -46.00 -13.54 20.17
CA MET A 672 -45.82 -14.83 19.47
C MET A 672 -45.46 -14.65 17.98
N GLU A 673 -44.19 -14.48 17.61
CA GLU A 673 -43.70 -14.58 16.21
C GLU A 673 -42.16 -14.73 16.21
N ASN A 674 -41.57 -15.59 15.36
CA ASN A 674 -40.21 -16.17 15.51
C ASN A 674 -39.42 -16.26 14.18
N GLU A 675 -38.43 -15.39 13.86
CA GLU A 675 -37.74 -15.41 12.51
C GLU A 675 -36.28 -14.88 12.33
N ALA A 676 -35.68 -15.09 11.14
CA ALA A 676 -34.29 -14.79 10.66
C ALA A 676 -34.06 -13.63 9.77
N PHE A 677 -32.74 -13.40 9.53
CA PHE A 677 -32.29 -12.72 8.30
C PHE A 677 -32.95 -11.35 8.37
N TYR A 678 -33.00 -10.85 9.60
CA TYR A 678 -34.03 -9.95 10.03
C TYR A 678 -33.84 -8.62 9.31
N ASP A 679 -32.59 -8.23 9.10
CA ASP A 679 -32.23 -7.01 8.37
C ASP A 679 -32.49 -7.06 6.85
N ILE A 680 -32.58 -8.25 6.24
CA ILE A 680 -32.87 -8.42 4.80
C ILE A 680 -34.32 -8.84 4.52
N LEU A 681 -35.12 -9.10 5.57
CA LEU A 681 -36.54 -9.34 5.41
C LEU A 681 -37.23 -8.06 4.95
N PRO A 682 -38.11 -8.13 3.95
CA PRO A 682 -38.81 -6.96 3.47
C PRO A 682 -39.51 -6.16 4.59
N ALA A 683 -40.28 -6.83 5.45
CA ALA A 683 -41.03 -6.16 6.51
C ALA A 683 -40.16 -5.35 7.48
N LYS A 684 -39.05 -5.91 7.93
CA LYS A 684 -38.15 -5.20 8.85
C LYS A 684 -37.33 -4.12 8.15
N ARG A 685 -36.94 -4.36 6.90
CA ARG A 685 -36.22 -3.35 6.11
C ARG A 685 -37.04 -2.08 5.96
N LEU A 686 -38.38 -2.15 5.86
CA LEU A 686 -39.20 -0.94 5.95
C LEU A 686 -39.22 -0.28 7.29
N SER A 687 -39.49 -1.03 8.36
CA SER A 687 -39.48 -0.45 9.70
C SER A 687 -38.16 0.31 9.95
N LYS A 688 -37.03 -0.21 9.45
CA LYS A 688 -35.75 0.52 9.48
C LYS A 688 -35.69 1.71 8.52
N ASN A 689 -36.30 1.61 7.35
CA ASN A 689 -36.33 2.69 6.37
C ASN A 689 -37.19 3.88 6.82
N ASP A 690 -38.29 3.63 7.53
CA ASP A 690 -39.16 4.68 8.12
C ASP A 690 -38.45 5.48 9.22
N GLU A 691 -37.44 4.88 9.84
CA GLU A 691 -36.62 5.48 10.89
C GLU A 691 -35.34 6.17 10.35
N LEU A 692 -35.14 6.23 9.03
CA LEU A 692 -33.94 6.84 8.44
C LEU A 692 -33.94 8.36 8.66
N VAL A 693 -32.87 8.85 9.26
CA VAL A 693 -32.62 10.27 9.49
C VAL A 693 -31.45 10.77 8.67
N GLY A 694 -31.50 12.06 8.30
CA GLY A 694 -30.40 12.76 7.61
C GLY A 694 -30.21 12.40 6.14
N MET A 695 -31.10 11.60 5.54
CA MET A 695 -30.97 11.17 4.14
C MET A 695 -31.02 12.36 3.16
N ASP A 696 -31.63 13.48 3.55
CA ASP A 696 -31.64 14.76 2.84
C ASP A 696 -30.26 15.42 2.70
N LYS A 697 -29.26 14.99 3.48
CA LYS A 697 -27.96 15.66 3.63
C LYS A 697 -26.79 14.93 2.96
N VAL A 698 -27.05 13.77 2.36
CA VAL A 698 -26.02 12.87 1.83
C VAL A 698 -26.32 12.54 0.36
N HIS A 699 -25.28 12.33 -0.46
CA HIS A 699 -25.47 11.85 -1.83
C HIS A 699 -25.82 10.36 -1.85
N LEU A 700 -26.83 9.96 -2.62
CA LEU A 700 -27.37 8.60 -2.60
C LEU A 700 -27.42 8.01 -4.01
N MET A 701 -26.74 6.87 -4.20
CA MET A 701 -26.67 6.17 -5.47
C MET A 701 -26.93 4.66 -5.28
N SER A 702 -27.65 4.04 -6.21
CA SER A 702 -27.79 2.58 -6.29
C SER A 702 -27.51 2.06 -7.70
N ILE A 703 -26.80 0.94 -7.76
CA ILE A 703 -26.59 0.14 -8.95
C ILE A 703 -27.39 -1.16 -8.75
N ALA A 704 -28.54 -1.24 -9.43
CA ALA A 704 -29.40 -2.41 -9.45
C ALA A 704 -29.01 -3.32 -10.62
N THR A 705 -29.15 -4.63 -10.46
CA THR A 705 -28.81 -5.62 -11.49
C THR A 705 -29.97 -6.58 -11.78
N ARG A 706 -29.98 -7.12 -13.00
CA ARG A 706 -31.01 -8.04 -13.47
C ARG A 706 -30.43 -9.07 -14.44
N SER A 707 -30.44 -10.35 -14.08
CA SER A 707 -29.97 -11.46 -14.93
C SER A 707 -31.03 -12.53 -15.18
N THR A 708 -32.31 -12.21 -14.92
CA THR A 708 -33.45 -13.14 -14.84
C THR A 708 -33.65 -14.07 -16.05
N HIS A 709 -33.18 -13.65 -17.23
CA HIS A 709 -33.33 -14.38 -18.50
C HIS A 709 -32.00 -14.78 -19.15
N HIS A 710 -30.87 -14.52 -18.48
CA HIS A 710 -29.55 -14.78 -19.01
C HIS A 710 -28.95 -16.04 -18.34
N GLY A 711 -28.13 -16.79 -19.07
CA GLY A 711 -27.41 -17.94 -18.51
C GLY A 711 -26.19 -17.47 -17.72
N HIS A 712 -26.10 -17.84 -16.44
CA HIS A 712 -25.01 -17.50 -15.53
C HIS A 712 -24.85 -18.53 -14.40
N SER A 713 -23.76 -18.43 -13.63
CA SER A 713 -23.42 -19.35 -12.53
C SER A 713 -24.51 -19.46 -11.45
N LEU A 714 -25.35 -18.44 -11.31
CA LEU A 714 -26.45 -18.36 -10.34
C LEU A 714 -27.84 -18.59 -10.97
N SER A 715 -27.93 -19.02 -12.23
CA SER A 715 -29.24 -19.14 -12.93
C SER A 715 -30.19 -20.14 -12.28
N ALA A 716 -29.67 -21.23 -11.69
CA ALA A 716 -30.51 -22.19 -10.97
C ALA A 716 -31.17 -21.55 -9.74
N LEU A 717 -30.40 -20.78 -8.96
CA LEU A 717 -30.90 -20.07 -7.79
C LEU A 717 -31.86 -18.94 -8.21
N GLY A 718 -31.50 -18.15 -9.24
CA GLY A 718 -32.37 -17.11 -9.78
C GLY A 718 -33.68 -17.63 -10.38
N TYR A 719 -33.66 -18.83 -10.98
CA TYR A 719 -34.85 -19.54 -11.46
C TYR A 719 -35.74 -19.98 -10.30
N LEU A 720 -35.17 -20.60 -9.26
CA LEU A 720 -35.90 -21.01 -8.06
C LEU A 720 -36.52 -19.79 -7.35
N LEU A 721 -35.74 -18.72 -7.20
CA LEU A 721 -36.16 -17.45 -6.61
C LEU A 721 -37.33 -16.84 -7.39
N ARG A 722 -37.21 -16.76 -8.72
CA ARG A 722 -38.28 -16.25 -9.60
C ARG A 722 -39.52 -17.12 -9.57
N ARG A 723 -39.37 -18.43 -9.61
CA ARG A 723 -40.49 -19.38 -9.54
C ARG A 723 -41.24 -19.20 -8.23
N PHE A 724 -40.51 -19.19 -7.11
CA PHE A 724 -41.07 -18.92 -5.79
C PHE A 724 -41.78 -17.56 -5.76
N THR A 725 -41.14 -16.49 -6.27
CA THR A 725 -41.73 -15.14 -6.33
C THR A 725 -43.06 -15.11 -7.09
N ARG A 726 -43.16 -15.82 -8.21
CA ARG A 726 -44.37 -15.87 -9.04
C ARG A 726 -45.50 -16.70 -8.46
N GLU A 727 -45.18 -17.67 -7.60
CA GLU A 727 -46.16 -18.49 -6.89
C GLU A 727 -46.78 -17.75 -5.68
N LEU A 728 -46.25 -16.56 -5.35
CA LEU A 728 -46.79 -15.69 -4.30
C LEU A 728 -48.00 -14.91 -4.83
N GLY A 729 -49.09 -14.96 -4.06
CA GLY A 729 -50.30 -14.22 -4.35
C GLY A 729 -50.09 -12.70 -4.25
N PRO A 730 -51.06 -11.89 -4.73
CA PRO A 730 -51.10 -10.48 -4.39
C PRO A 730 -51.07 -10.33 -2.86
N ASP A 731 -50.38 -9.29 -2.39
CA ASP A 731 -50.23 -8.95 -0.98
C ASP A 731 -49.45 -9.97 -0.11
N ALA A 732 -48.87 -11.01 -0.73
CA ALA A 732 -48.23 -12.11 -0.01
C ALA A 732 -46.95 -11.72 0.75
N LEU A 733 -46.33 -10.59 0.43
CA LEU A 733 -45.17 -10.10 1.19
C LEU A 733 -45.49 -8.82 1.95
N TYR A 734 -46.56 -8.15 1.56
CA TYR A 734 -46.97 -6.84 2.01
C TYR A 734 -48.16 -6.35 1.19
N ASP A 735 -49.01 -5.49 1.73
CA ASP A 735 -50.12 -4.90 0.97
C ASP A 735 -49.61 -4.01 -0.18
N GLY A 736 -50.07 -4.27 -1.40
CA GLY A 736 -49.51 -3.72 -2.64
C GLY A 736 -48.33 -4.54 -3.20
N PHE A 737 -48.05 -5.72 -2.65
CA PHE A 737 -47.04 -6.62 -3.22
C PHE A 737 -47.52 -7.18 -4.56
N GLU A 738 -46.77 -6.82 -5.60
CA GLU A 738 -46.93 -7.40 -6.92
C GLU A 738 -45.79 -8.36 -7.22
N SER A 739 -46.12 -9.65 -7.28
CA SER A 739 -45.17 -10.70 -7.64
C SER A 739 -44.51 -10.48 -9.01
N ALA A 740 -45.17 -9.76 -9.91
CA ALA A 740 -44.63 -9.37 -11.21
C ALA A 740 -43.41 -8.44 -11.08
N HIS A 741 -43.48 -7.41 -10.23
CA HIS A 741 -42.38 -6.47 -10.00
C HIS A 741 -41.17 -7.12 -9.33
N TRP A 742 -41.42 -8.07 -8.42
CA TRP A 742 -40.37 -8.77 -7.70
C TRP A 742 -39.82 -9.99 -8.45
N ALA A 743 -40.49 -10.49 -9.48
CA ALA A 743 -40.04 -11.69 -10.20
C ALA A 743 -38.64 -11.55 -10.83
N HIS A 744 -38.22 -10.32 -11.14
CA HIS A 744 -36.89 -10.03 -11.64
C HIS A 744 -35.85 -10.01 -10.52
N ASN A 745 -34.74 -10.69 -10.78
CA ASN A 745 -33.61 -10.83 -9.84
C ASN A 745 -32.27 -11.00 -10.59
N ASP A 746 -31.20 -10.91 -9.81
CA ASP A 746 -29.80 -11.07 -10.23
C ASP A 746 -29.21 -12.44 -9.87
N GLY A 747 -30.05 -13.38 -9.43
CA GLY A 747 -29.64 -14.69 -8.91
C GLY A 747 -29.67 -14.79 -7.38
N VAL A 748 -29.70 -13.68 -6.64
CA VAL A 748 -29.73 -13.67 -5.16
C VAL A 748 -30.75 -12.67 -4.62
N VAL A 749 -30.78 -11.44 -5.13
CA VAL A 749 -31.64 -10.35 -4.66
C VAL A 749 -32.59 -9.92 -5.78
N ASN A 750 -33.84 -9.69 -5.45
CA ASN A 750 -34.84 -9.17 -6.38
C ASN A 750 -34.45 -7.76 -6.84
N THR A 751 -34.46 -7.52 -8.15
CA THR A 751 -34.04 -6.25 -8.78
C THR A 751 -34.84 -5.07 -8.23
N TRP A 752 -36.11 -5.28 -7.90
CA TRP A 752 -36.98 -4.26 -7.30
C TRP A 752 -36.43 -3.72 -5.97
N SER A 753 -35.89 -4.60 -5.12
CA SER A 753 -35.35 -4.23 -3.81
C SER A 753 -34.02 -3.48 -3.89
N GLN A 754 -33.33 -3.54 -5.04
CA GLN A 754 -32.01 -2.93 -5.22
C GLN A 754 -32.05 -1.43 -5.53
N ARG A 755 -33.20 -0.91 -5.96
CA ARG A 755 -33.27 0.45 -6.51
C ARG A 755 -33.18 1.53 -5.43
N TYR A 756 -33.90 1.42 -4.33
CA TYR A 756 -33.86 2.41 -3.24
C TYR A 756 -34.59 1.89 -1.99
N PRO A 757 -34.34 2.46 -0.80
CA PRO A 757 -35.13 2.18 0.38
C PRO A 757 -36.51 2.84 0.22
N ARG A 758 -37.57 2.03 0.21
CA ARG A 758 -38.95 2.54 0.26
C ARG A 758 -39.35 2.75 1.73
N ALA A 759 -40.44 3.48 1.96
CA ALA A 759 -41.08 3.71 3.26
C ALA A 759 -42.57 3.33 3.18
N ASP A 760 -43.22 3.18 4.32
CA ASP A 760 -44.60 2.68 4.45
C ASP A 760 -45.70 3.77 4.31
N SER A 761 -45.34 5.00 3.89
CA SER A 761 -46.34 6.04 3.66
C SER A 761 -47.26 5.64 2.51
N GLY A 762 -48.50 5.24 2.83
CA GLY A 762 -49.54 4.69 1.94
C GLY A 762 -50.04 5.57 0.79
N GLU A 763 -49.19 6.38 0.17
CA GLU A 763 -49.40 6.89 -1.18
C GLU A 763 -48.86 5.88 -2.19
N ALA A 764 -49.75 4.99 -2.63
CA ALA A 764 -49.55 4.23 -3.85
C ALA A 764 -49.24 5.19 -5.01
N ASP A 765 -48.15 4.91 -5.73
CA ASP A 765 -47.82 5.45 -7.06
C ASP A 765 -47.47 6.95 -7.22
N SER A 766 -47.34 7.76 -6.16
CA SER A 766 -46.83 9.15 -6.30
C SER A 766 -45.30 9.28 -6.17
N ASP A 767 -44.65 8.34 -5.47
CA ASP A 767 -43.25 8.49 -5.02
C ASP A 767 -42.19 7.85 -5.94
N ASP A 768 -42.59 7.20 -7.04
CA ASP A 768 -41.64 6.79 -8.09
C ASP A 768 -41.04 8.00 -8.83
N GLN A 769 -41.52 9.22 -8.53
CA GLN A 769 -40.94 10.50 -8.95
C GLN A 769 -39.74 10.95 -8.09
N SER A 770 -39.49 10.33 -6.94
CA SER A 770 -38.38 10.72 -6.03
C SER A 770 -37.03 10.12 -6.44
N VAL A 771 -37.04 9.03 -7.21
CA VAL A 771 -35.83 8.35 -7.68
C VAL A 771 -35.53 8.74 -9.11
N VAL A 772 -34.36 9.32 -9.29
CA VAL A 772 -33.90 9.79 -10.59
C VAL A 772 -33.09 8.69 -11.25
N ASP A 773 -33.39 8.39 -12.51
CA ASP A 773 -32.53 7.52 -13.30
C ASP A 773 -31.16 8.20 -13.45
N LEU A 774 -30.09 7.51 -13.05
CA LEU A 774 -28.73 8.06 -13.10
C LEU A 774 -28.36 8.54 -14.51
N GLU A 775 -28.89 7.91 -15.55
CA GLU A 775 -28.60 8.28 -16.95
C GLU A 775 -29.36 9.52 -17.43
N SER A 776 -30.37 9.96 -16.67
CA SER A 776 -31.23 11.11 -17.01
C SER A 776 -30.77 12.44 -16.40
N SER A 777 -29.72 12.44 -15.59
CA SER A 777 -29.29 13.61 -14.81
C SER A 777 -27.79 13.89 -14.93
N ASP A 778 -27.44 15.09 -15.38
CA ASP A 778 -26.05 15.55 -15.51
C ASP A 778 -25.38 15.90 -14.17
N SER A 779 -26.16 16.08 -13.08
CA SER A 779 -25.64 16.45 -11.76
C SER A 779 -26.46 15.87 -10.61
N MET A 780 -25.78 15.22 -9.66
CA MET A 780 -26.40 14.62 -8.49
C MET A 780 -26.39 15.57 -7.30
N VAL A 781 -27.54 15.75 -6.65
CA VAL A 781 -27.67 16.57 -5.44
C VAL A 781 -27.87 15.70 -4.19
N PRO A 782 -27.42 16.14 -3.00
CA PRO A 782 -27.75 15.48 -1.75
C PRO A 782 -29.26 15.38 -1.54
N GLY A 783 -29.72 14.32 -0.88
CA GLY A 783 -31.12 14.16 -0.52
C GLY A 783 -32.04 13.57 -1.58
N ARG A 784 -31.51 13.23 -2.76
CA ARG A 784 -32.24 12.48 -3.79
C ARG A 784 -31.56 11.15 -4.07
N TRP A 785 -32.37 10.13 -4.31
CA TRP A 785 -31.87 8.80 -4.65
C TRP A 785 -31.70 8.68 -6.17
N TYR A 786 -30.51 8.29 -6.61
CA TYR A 786 -30.23 8.04 -8.02
C TYR A 786 -30.02 6.55 -8.23
N SER A 787 -30.75 5.95 -9.16
CA SER A 787 -30.66 4.51 -9.41
C SER A 787 -30.32 4.22 -10.85
N ARG A 788 -29.42 3.28 -11.08
CA ARG A 788 -29.09 2.75 -12.40
C ARG A 788 -29.35 1.25 -12.46
N LEU A 789 -30.05 0.81 -13.49
CA LEU A 789 -30.28 -0.62 -13.74
C LEU A 789 -29.28 -1.16 -14.76
N LEU A 790 -28.59 -2.25 -14.40
CA LEU A 790 -27.71 -3.00 -15.30
C LEU A 790 -28.37 -4.33 -15.71
N GLU A 791 -28.74 -4.42 -16.97
CA GLU A 791 -29.31 -5.64 -17.55
C GLU A 791 -28.23 -6.67 -17.88
N GLY A 792 -28.57 -7.96 -17.77
CA GLY A 792 -27.67 -9.08 -18.06
C GLY A 792 -26.68 -9.40 -16.94
N ARG A 793 -26.55 -8.54 -15.93
CA ARG A 793 -25.59 -8.69 -14.82
C ARG A 793 -26.22 -9.41 -13.62
N ASN A 794 -25.45 -10.32 -13.01
CA ASN A 794 -25.88 -11.12 -11.86
C ASN A 794 -25.35 -10.53 -10.54
N HIS A 795 -25.65 -11.18 -9.40
CA HIS A 795 -25.30 -10.69 -8.07
C HIS A 795 -23.79 -10.49 -7.82
N LEU A 796 -22.92 -11.16 -8.59
CA LEU A 796 -21.47 -10.96 -8.52
C LEU A 796 -21.02 -9.65 -9.17
N CYS A 797 -21.93 -8.83 -9.69
CA CYS A 797 -21.61 -7.51 -10.24
C CYS A 797 -20.83 -6.65 -9.24
N GLY A 798 -19.72 -6.05 -9.70
CA GLY A 798 -18.78 -5.28 -8.89
C GLY A 798 -17.84 -6.11 -8.02
N THR A 799 -17.90 -7.44 -8.06
CA THR A 799 -16.95 -8.32 -7.34
C THR A 799 -15.80 -8.75 -8.25
N HIS A 800 -14.82 -9.48 -7.70
CA HIS A 800 -13.70 -10.03 -8.47
C HIS A 800 -14.14 -10.93 -9.64
N TRP A 801 -15.31 -11.57 -9.54
CA TRP A 801 -15.82 -12.46 -10.60
C TRP A 801 -16.60 -11.74 -11.69
N ASP A 802 -16.70 -10.42 -11.63
CA ASP A 802 -17.37 -9.62 -12.64
C ASP A 802 -16.36 -9.02 -13.63
N PRO A 803 -16.34 -9.47 -14.90
CA PRO A 803 -15.36 -9.02 -15.88
C PRO A 803 -15.47 -7.52 -16.21
N ASP A 804 -16.64 -6.93 -15.96
CA ASP A 804 -16.92 -5.52 -16.20
C ASP A 804 -16.78 -4.66 -14.93
N ALA A 805 -16.24 -5.22 -13.83
CA ALA A 805 -16.17 -4.52 -12.55
C ALA A 805 -15.33 -3.23 -12.65
N ARG A 806 -14.21 -3.24 -13.38
CA ARG A 806 -13.39 -2.05 -13.62
C ARG A 806 -14.20 -0.93 -14.29
N SER A 807 -14.98 -1.26 -15.31
CA SER A 807 -15.82 -0.27 -16.02
C SER A 807 -16.89 0.29 -15.10
N LEU A 808 -17.51 -0.56 -14.27
CA LEU A 808 -18.48 -0.14 -13.27
C LEU A 808 -17.86 0.85 -12.26
N TYR A 809 -16.73 0.50 -11.65
CA TYR A 809 -16.08 1.36 -10.65
C TYR A 809 -15.52 2.65 -11.24
N THR A 810 -15.10 2.64 -12.50
CA THR A 810 -14.69 3.87 -13.20
C THR A 810 -15.83 4.88 -13.22
N GLN A 811 -17.06 4.41 -13.47
CA GLN A 811 -18.25 5.25 -13.53
C GLN A 811 -18.71 5.66 -12.13
N VAL A 812 -18.72 4.74 -11.18
CA VAL A 812 -19.04 5.03 -9.77
C VAL A 812 -18.09 6.07 -9.18
N PHE A 813 -16.78 5.93 -9.38
CA PHE A 813 -15.80 6.88 -8.84
C PHE A 813 -15.82 8.22 -9.58
N ARG A 814 -16.10 8.24 -10.89
CA ARG A 814 -16.35 9.48 -11.62
C ARG A 814 -17.55 10.23 -11.02
N GLN A 815 -18.62 9.51 -10.66
CA GLN A 815 -19.79 10.11 -10.05
C GLN A 815 -19.49 10.63 -8.65
N ILE A 816 -18.79 9.86 -7.82
CA ILE A 816 -18.41 10.30 -6.47
C ILE A 816 -17.50 11.53 -6.53
N ALA A 817 -16.56 11.57 -7.47
CA ALA A 817 -15.69 12.73 -7.67
C ALA A 817 -16.45 14.00 -8.08
N SER A 818 -17.67 13.89 -8.63
CA SER A 818 -18.53 15.04 -8.93
C SER A 818 -19.28 15.60 -7.72
N TRP A 819 -19.29 14.88 -6.59
CA TRP A 819 -19.92 15.30 -5.34
C TRP A 819 -18.97 16.12 -4.45
N GLU A 820 -17.69 16.22 -4.84
CA GLU A 820 -16.66 17.04 -4.20
C GLU A 820 -16.48 18.37 -4.93
#